data_AF-A0A2D1U1L0-F1
#
_entry.id   AF-A0A2D1U1L0-F1
#
_cell.length_a   1.000
_cell.length_b   1.000
_cell.length_c   1.000
_cell.angle_alpha   90.00
_cell.angle_beta   90.00
_cell.angle_gamma   90.00
#
_symmetry.space_group_name_H-M   'P 1'
#
loop_
_entity.id
_entity.type
_entity.pdbx_description
1 polymer ?
#
loop_
_entity_poly.entity_id
_entity_poly.type
_entity_poly.pdbx_seq_one_letter_code
_entity_poly.pdbx_strand_id
1 'polypeptide(L)'
;MNRYQKINNLVGFLLFLFAGVVYWLTMEPTVSFWDCGEFITAADKLQVGHQPGAPLFLMIGKLFSLLAGGDTTKIAYWINFSSVIFSAATVMFLYWTITLIANKLYTKEKTIADTLTVIATGVVGALAFTFSDTFWFSAVESEVYSLSILFTAIVFWAILKWEQHTDDRWLVLIAFVIGLSIGVHLLSLLAIPAVVLVYYFKKTAKPTTFGIIKAIAAAGVIWVIVQFVIIQYFVLFAAKFDLFFVNTLGFGFGYGAMAFILLLAGSISFAIYYSIKHKKYNLNLGMICLTFVLFGFSSYFLIIIRADAKPSLNLSNPDNAFALYGYLGRTNYEKTPLLYGQTFDARQISGNETFTKYRKGKEKYEVSGKGVDIEYDKNLLFPRTYSDKPGHINFYKQWLNLADGQTPSFAQNLKFFASYQVGFMYWRYFFWNFVGRQNDNQGQGGYSEGNWITGIKSLDAVRLGNQTNLPPSIVDNEGFNRFYGLPLILGIAGLFFLYRRNRNDTLVITTLFLFTGLAIIIYLNQDPLQVRERDYAYVGSFYAYAIFIGFGVFAIREWLSRFNAPKLSLVVASLVGLLAAPAIMGVQGWGDHDRSGKTTALEWAKNYLNSCAPNAILFVTADNDTFPLWYAQEVERIRTDIRVVNIQYLSDDSYINQMKLKLNNSAPLPVKMPTEKYVNGVRDYIQYDDFGIKDSVELKDLLSVLTSDEKSDMLPLTDGSFVNFLPTKNFKLTVDPDQLIKTHTISAKDKDKVAKQMEWNYNKNIMFKSDLALLDIIANNNWERPIYFESNVSEDTYVGLGKYLYLEGYALRLLPFKVDPNDTRDKLEKTNSDLMYDNLMHKFDFKGFKTAKYMDPESRRVAQSSWTAYNSLTTNLVMEGKMDKARNILVKSVKDIPLKSYSIDDSINRFQTIQNMYALNEIKAANSLTNETFEFLNKELTYIASLEPERFNAYIRDIKLGMYVLSNLHRVTEGYKQTELSNKIGKKYEELLARFS
;
A
#
# COMPACT_ATOMS: atom_id res chain seq x y z
N MET A 1 18.50 1.01 -44.45
CA MET A 1 18.45 0.77 -42.98
C MET A 1 19.60 -0.16 -42.60
N ASN A 2 20.47 0.25 -41.67
CA ASN A 2 21.69 -0.49 -41.31
C ASN A 2 21.34 -1.87 -40.71
N ARG A 3 22.11 -2.93 -41.03
CA ARG A 3 21.92 -4.31 -40.50
C ARG A 3 21.82 -4.35 -38.97
N TYR A 4 22.59 -3.52 -38.26
CA TYR A 4 22.50 -3.39 -36.79
C TYR A 4 21.13 -2.89 -36.33
N GLN A 5 20.57 -1.85 -36.96
CA GLN A 5 19.27 -1.28 -36.57
C GLN A 5 18.14 -2.28 -36.71
N LYS A 6 18.16 -3.11 -37.77
CA LYS A 6 17.18 -4.18 -37.96
C LYS A 6 17.23 -5.20 -36.83
N ILE A 7 18.44 -5.70 -36.50
CA ILE A 7 18.64 -6.68 -35.44
C ILE A 7 18.25 -6.09 -34.08
N ASN A 8 18.72 -4.88 -33.76
CA ASN A 8 18.42 -4.20 -32.51
C ASN A 8 16.91 -4.00 -32.30
N ASN A 9 16.19 -3.53 -33.33
CA ASN A 9 14.75 -3.33 -33.20
C ASN A 9 14.02 -4.67 -33.03
N LEU A 10 14.40 -5.70 -33.80
CA LEU A 10 13.81 -7.04 -33.69
C LEU A 10 14.00 -7.63 -32.29
N VAL A 11 15.22 -7.59 -31.74
CA VAL A 11 15.49 -8.11 -30.40
C VAL A 11 14.70 -7.35 -29.32
N GLY A 12 14.54 -6.03 -29.46
CA GLY A 12 13.69 -5.25 -28.57
C GLY A 12 12.24 -5.76 -28.54
N PHE A 13 11.64 -6.00 -29.71
CA PHE A 13 10.29 -6.58 -29.79
C PHE A 13 10.23 -8.04 -29.30
N LEU A 14 11.27 -8.84 -29.51
CA LEU A 14 11.33 -10.19 -28.95
C LEU A 14 11.40 -10.17 -27.42
N LEU A 15 12.14 -9.22 -26.82
CA LEU A 15 12.17 -9.03 -25.37
C LEU A 15 10.85 -8.52 -24.82
N PHE A 16 10.15 -7.64 -25.54
CA PHE A 16 8.77 -7.26 -25.23
C PHE A 16 7.87 -8.50 -25.14
N LEU A 17 7.89 -9.35 -26.17
CA LEU A 17 7.08 -10.57 -26.19
C LEU A 17 7.48 -11.56 -25.09
N PHE A 18 8.78 -11.77 -24.87
CA PHE A 18 9.27 -12.68 -23.84
C PHE A 18 8.87 -12.22 -22.43
N ALA A 19 9.15 -10.95 -22.08
CA ALA A 19 8.76 -10.39 -20.78
C ALA A 19 7.23 -10.39 -20.62
N GLY A 20 6.49 -10.05 -21.69
CA GLY A 20 5.04 -10.13 -21.71
C GLY A 20 4.51 -11.53 -21.40
N VAL A 21 5.11 -12.58 -21.97
CA VAL A 21 4.74 -13.97 -21.66
C VAL A 21 5.08 -14.34 -20.21
N VAL A 22 6.25 -13.96 -19.70
CA VAL A 22 6.63 -14.20 -18.30
C VAL A 22 5.63 -13.59 -17.34
N TYR A 23 5.32 -12.30 -17.50
CA TYR A 23 4.37 -11.61 -16.64
C TYR A 23 2.95 -12.12 -16.82
N TRP A 24 2.53 -12.43 -18.05
CA TRP A 24 1.22 -12.99 -18.29
C TRP A 24 1.02 -14.37 -17.62
N LEU A 25 2.04 -15.23 -17.66
CA LEU A 25 2.01 -16.55 -17.02
C LEU A 25 1.99 -16.49 -15.50
N THR A 26 2.37 -15.35 -14.92
CA THR A 26 2.47 -15.14 -13.47
C THR A 26 1.47 -14.10 -12.93
N MET A 27 0.65 -13.52 -13.82
CA MET A 27 -0.32 -12.48 -13.52
C MET A 27 -1.42 -12.96 -12.58
N GLU A 28 -1.82 -12.13 -11.62
CA GLU A 28 -2.98 -12.43 -10.77
C GLU A 28 -4.28 -12.36 -11.62
N PRO A 29 -5.14 -13.40 -11.61
CA PRO A 29 -6.31 -13.46 -12.49
C PRO A 29 -7.46 -12.53 -12.08
N THR A 30 -7.52 -12.13 -10.80
CA THR A 30 -8.59 -11.29 -10.23
C THR A 30 -8.01 -10.10 -9.46
N VAL A 31 -8.82 -9.44 -8.63
CA VAL A 31 -8.36 -8.39 -7.72
C VAL A 31 -7.31 -8.91 -6.74
N SER A 32 -6.29 -8.09 -6.48
CA SER A 32 -5.28 -8.27 -5.44
C SER A 32 -5.61 -7.41 -4.21
N PHE A 33 -4.99 -7.69 -3.05
CA PHE A 33 -5.04 -6.78 -1.90
C PHE A 33 -4.35 -5.43 -2.22
N TRP A 34 -4.42 -4.47 -1.28
CA TRP A 34 -3.97 -3.08 -1.43
C TRP A 34 -4.82 -2.30 -2.43
N ASP A 35 -4.20 -1.34 -3.12
CA ASP A 35 -4.90 -0.30 -3.89
C ASP A 35 -5.52 -0.86 -5.19
N CYS A 36 -5.16 -2.08 -5.60
CA CYS A 36 -5.67 -2.77 -6.79
C CYS A 36 -7.21 -2.79 -6.86
N GLY A 37 -7.89 -3.10 -5.76
CA GLY A 37 -9.36 -3.16 -5.73
C GLY A 37 -10.01 -1.81 -6.02
N GLU A 38 -9.42 -0.73 -5.51
CA GLU A 38 -9.88 0.62 -5.77
C GLU A 38 -9.56 1.04 -7.21
N PHE A 39 -8.33 0.81 -7.68
CA PHE A 39 -7.92 1.16 -9.04
C PHE A 39 -8.76 0.47 -10.11
N ILE A 40 -9.05 -0.82 -9.96
CA ILE A 40 -9.91 -1.57 -10.87
C ILE A 40 -11.35 -1.01 -10.83
N THR A 41 -11.87 -0.75 -9.64
CA THR A 41 -13.21 -0.17 -9.43
C THR A 41 -13.34 1.23 -10.04
N ALA A 42 -12.33 2.07 -9.85
CA ALA A 42 -12.29 3.42 -10.38
C ALA A 42 -12.10 3.40 -11.90
N ALA A 43 -11.27 2.53 -12.45
CA ALA A 43 -11.06 2.42 -13.88
C ALA A 43 -12.31 1.94 -14.62
N ASP A 44 -13.00 0.90 -14.12
CA ASP A 44 -14.18 0.34 -14.81
C ASP A 44 -15.30 1.37 -15.01
N LYS A 45 -15.56 2.25 -14.03
CA LYS A 45 -16.64 3.25 -14.13
C LYS A 45 -16.14 4.69 -14.26
N LEU A 46 -14.84 4.89 -14.48
CA LEU A 46 -14.17 6.20 -14.45
C LEU A 46 -14.57 6.99 -13.19
N GLN A 47 -14.37 6.40 -12.03
CA GLN A 47 -14.73 6.98 -10.73
C GLN A 47 -13.56 7.81 -10.15
N VAL A 48 -13.75 8.36 -8.95
CA VAL A 48 -12.71 9.16 -8.29
C VAL A 48 -12.21 8.42 -7.06
N GLY A 49 -11.05 7.77 -7.20
CA GLY A 49 -10.34 7.10 -6.11
C GLY A 49 -9.61 8.09 -5.19
N HIS A 50 -8.78 7.57 -4.29
CA HIS A 50 -8.07 8.39 -3.30
C HIS A 50 -6.98 9.26 -3.94
N GLN A 51 -6.57 10.33 -3.24
CA GLN A 51 -5.67 11.36 -3.76
C GLN A 51 -4.30 10.78 -4.19
N PRO A 52 -3.76 11.11 -5.39
CA PRO A 52 -4.24 12.09 -6.37
C PRO A 52 -5.04 11.47 -7.53
N GLY A 53 -5.58 10.26 -7.41
CA GLY A 53 -6.60 9.72 -8.33
C GLY A 53 -6.12 9.12 -9.67
N ALA A 54 -4.88 9.39 -10.10
CA ALA A 54 -4.25 8.79 -11.29
C ALA A 54 -5.15 8.71 -12.55
N PRO A 55 -5.75 9.83 -13.01
CA PRO A 55 -6.80 9.82 -14.04
C PRO A 55 -6.38 9.19 -15.39
N LEU A 56 -5.12 9.35 -15.79
CA LEU A 56 -4.64 8.74 -17.04
C LEU A 56 -4.57 7.22 -16.93
N PHE A 57 -4.14 6.71 -15.78
CA PHE A 57 -4.16 5.27 -15.51
C PHE A 57 -5.60 4.75 -15.55
N LEU A 58 -6.56 5.46 -14.93
CA LEU A 58 -7.98 5.08 -14.96
C LEU A 58 -8.56 5.06 -16.38
N MET A 59 -8.25 6.05 -17.21
CA MET A 59 -8.71 6.08 -18.61
C MET A 59 -8.18 4.91 -19.43
N ILE A 60 -6.90 4.57 -19.26
CA ILE A 60 -6.32 3.44 -19.98
C ILE A 60 -6.88 2.13 -19.43
N GLY A 61 -6.99 1.99 -18.11
CA GLY A 61 -7.65 0.84 -17.47
C GLY A 61 -9.08 0.65 -17.96
N LYS A 62 -9.83 1.74 -18.18
CA LYS A 62 -11.16 1.67 -18.79
C LYS A 62 -11.12 1.04 -20.18
N LEU A 63 -10.15 1.38 -21.03
CA LEU A 63 -10.01 0.76 -22.36
C LEU A 63 -9.79 -0.74 -22.26
N PHE A 64 -8.97 -1.20 -21.32
CA PHE A 64 -8.75 -2.63 -21.09
C PHE A 64 -9.99 -3.31 -20.51
N SER A 65 -10.75 -2.66 -19.61
CA SER A 65 -12.00 -3.20 -19.07
C SER A 65 -13.01 -3.58 -20.16
N LEU A 66 -13.02 -2.84 -21.29
CA LEU A 66 -13.93 -3.10 -22.41
C LEU A 66 -13.62 -4.41 -23.14
N LEU A 67 -12.39 -4.93 -23.06
CA LEU A 67 -12.00 -6.21 -23.63
C LEU A 67 -12.66 -7.40 -22.92
N ALA A 68 -13.26 -7.18 -21.75
CA ALA A 68 -14.07 -8.18 -21.07
C ALA A 68 -15.37 -8.52 -21.81
N GLY A 69 -15.78 -7.72 -22.82
CA GLY A 69 -16.95 -8.02 -23.65
C GLY A 69 -18.27 -8.05 -22.86
N GLY A 70 -18.35 -7.33 -21.75
CA GLY A 70 -19.51 -7.30 -20.84
C GLY A 70 -19.49 -8.36 -19.73
N ASP A 71 -18.52 -9.28 -19.73
CA ASP A 71 -18.32 -10.25 -18.64
C ASP A 71 -17.58 -9.60 -17.46
N THR A 72 -18.32 -9.23 -16.42
CA THR A 72 -17.76 -8.52 -15.27
C THR A 72 -16.66 -9.29 -14.54
N THR A 73 -16.68 -10.62 -14.61
CA THR A 73 -15.68 -11.47 -13.95
C THR A 73 -14.29 -11.41 -14.62
N LYS A 74 -14.22 -10.86 -15.84
CA LYS A 74 -12.96 -10.72 -16.60
C LYS A 74 -12.40 -9.30 -16.59
N ILE A 75 -13.06 -8.35 -15.94
CA ILE A 75 -12.61 -6.96 -15.91
C ILE A 75 -11.26 -6.85 -15.20
N ALA A 76 -11.12 -7.43 -14.00
CA ALA A 76 -9.84 -7.43 -13.27
C ALA A 76 -8.72 -8.05 -14.09
N TYR A 77 -8.97 -9.18 -14.74
CA TYR A 77 -7.99 -9.85 -15.60
C TYR A 77 -7.43 -8.92 -16.68
N TRP A 78 -8.30 -8.22 -17.42
CA TRP A 78 -7.85 -7.34 -18.50
C TRP A 78 -7.15 -6.09 -17.99
N ILE A 79 -7.57 -5.53 -16.86
CA ILE A 79 -6.88 -4.38 -16.27
C ILE A 79 -5.52 -4.81 -15.72
N ASN A 80 -5.40 -5.97 -15.05
CA ASN A 80 -4.11 -6.54 -14.65
C ASN A 80 -3.20 -6.77 -15.88
N PHE A 81 -3.78 -7.21 -17.00
CA PHE A 81 -3.06 -7.41 -18.25
C PHE A 81 -2.50 -6.10 -18.84
N SER A 82 -3.05 -4.94 -18.49
CA SER A 82 -2.45 -3.66 -18.87
C SER A 82 -1.06 -3.47 -18.23
N SER A 83 -0.88 -3.85 -16.96
CA SER A 83 0.42 -3.84 -16.28
C SER A 83 1.43 -4.77 -16.95
N VAL A 84 1.00 -5.95 -17.40
CA VAL A 84 1.83 -6.89 -18.19
C VAL A 84 2.40 -6.19 -19.43
N ILE A 85 1.54 -5.49 -20.18
CA ILE A 85 1.94 -4.77 -21.40
C ILE A 85 2.87 -3.60 -21.09
N PHE A 86 2.58 -2.79 -20.07
CA PHE A 86 3.42 -1.64 -19.70
C PHE A 86 4.80 -2.08 -19.21
N SER A 87 4.86 -3.13 -18.39
CA SER A 87 6.11 -3.68 -17.89
C SER A 87 6.92 -4.33 -19.02
N ALA A 88 6.31 -5.08 -19.92
CA ALA A 88 6.97 -5.60 -21.11
C ALA A 88 7.54 -4.49 -22.01
N ALA A 89 6.78 -3.39 -22.20
CA ALA A 89 7.26 -2.22 -22.93
C ALA A 89 8.44 -1.54 -22.22
N THR A 90 8.42 -1.49 -20.89
CA THR A 90 9.54 -0.96 -20.08
C THR A 90 10.83 -1.74 -20.33
N VAL A 91 10.76 -3.07 -20.35
CA VAL A 91 11.91 -3.95 -20.66
C VAL A 91 12.45 -3.68 -22.06
N MET A 92 11.58 -3.49 -23.05
CA MET A 92 11.98 -3.13 -24.41
C MET A 92 12.68 -1.77 -24.49
N PHE A 93 12.16 -0.74 -23.81
CA PHE A 93 12.79 0.58 -23.76
C PHE A 93 14.10 0.58 -22.96
N LEU A 94 14.20 -0.22 -21.90
CA LEU A 94 15.45 -0.46 -21.18
C LEU A 94 16.50 -1.08 -22.10
N TYR A 95 16.13 -2.14 -22.83
CA TYR A 95 17.00 -2.75 -23.82
C TYR A 95 17.52 -1.73 -24.83
N TRP A 96 16.64 -0.92 -25.45
CA TRP A 96 17.06 0.11 -26.40
C TRP A 96 17.90 1.22 -25.77
N THR A 97 17.65 1.56 -24.50
CA THR A 97 18.48 2.49 -23.74
C THR A 97 19.90 1.94 -23.59
N ILE A 98 20.03 0.69 -23.13
CA ILE A 98 21.33 0.04 -22.95
C ILE A 98 22.07 -0.05 -24.28
N THR A 99 21.41 -0.48 -25.35
CA THR A 99 22.07 -0.62 -26.65
C THR A 99 22.44 0.72 -27.27
N LEU A 100 21.66 1.79 -27.08
CA LEU A 100 22.01 3.14 -27.51
C LEU A 100 23.30 3.62 -26.83
N ILE A 101 23.43 3.44 -25.51
CA ILE A 101 24.63 3.83 -24.76
C ILE A 101 25.82 2.97 -25.17
N ALA A 102 25.64 1.64 -25.23
CA ALA A 102 26.69 0.71 -25.63
C ALA A 102 27.20 0.97 -27.06
N ASN A 103 26.31 1.39 -27.96
CA ASN A 103 26.64 1.74 -29.32
C ASN A 103 27.62 2.93 -29.42
N LYS A 104 27.57 3.87 -28.48
CA LYS A 104 28.48 5.04 -28.44
C LYS A 104 29.94 4.66 -28.23
N LEU A 105 30.21 3.47 -27.68
CA LEU A 105 31.57 2.98 -27.42
C LEU A 105 32.33 2.62 -28.71
N TYR A 106 31.65 2.59 -29.86
CA TYR A 106 32.23 2.24 -31.14
C TYR A 106 32.24 3.45 -32.09
N THR A 107 33.44 3.87 -32.50
CA THR A 107 33.66 5.03 -33.39
C THR A 107 33.95 4.67 -34.85
N LYS A 108 34.14 3.38 -35.16
CA LYS A 108 34.39 2.82 -36.49
C LYS A 108 33.26 1.87 -36.91
N GLU A 109 33.27 1.42 -38.16
CA GLU A 109 32.36 0.35 -38.60
C GLU A 109 32.46 -0.86 -37.67
N LYS A 110 31.31 -1.33 -37.18
CA LYS A 110 31.27 -2.43 -36.22
C LYS A 110 31.46 -3.75 -36.92
N THR A 111 32.28 -4.63 -36.33
CA THR A 111 32.27 -6.03 -36.71
C THR A 111 30.94 -6.69 -36.29
N ILE A 112 30.66 -7.88 -36.83
CA ILE A 112 29.52 -8.69 -36.37
C ILE A 112 29.65 -9.00 -34.88
N ALA A 113 30.86 -9.28 -34.39
CA ALA A 113 31.10 -9.55 -32.97
C ALA A 113 30.79 -8.33 -32.09
N ASP A 114 31.11 -7.12 -32.54
CA ASP A 114 30.79 -5.88 -31.80
C ASP A 114 29.29 -5.61 -31.79
N THR A 115 28.63 -5.83 -32.92
CA THR A 115 27.17 -5.78 -33.02
C THR A 115 26.54 -6.74 -32.02
N LEU A 116 26.95 -8.02 -32.03
CA LEU A 116 26.43 -9.04 -31.12
C LEU A 116 26.75 -8.75 -29.65
N THR A 117 27.88 -8.11 -29.34
CA THR A 117 28.21 -7.69 -27.97
C THR A 117 27.24 -6.63 -27.47
N VAL A 118 26.96 -5.60 -28.28
CA VAL A 118 25.96 -4.57 -27.94
C VAL A 118 24.60 -5.21 -27.68
N ILE A 119 24.18 -6.17 -28.54
CA ILE A 119 22.93 -6.90 -28.35
C ILE A 119 22.94 -7.69 -27.04
N ALA A 120 24.01 -8.46 -26.76
CA ALA A 120 24.14 -9.26 -25.54
C ALA A 120 24.11 -8.40 -24.26
N THR A 121 24.82 -7.26 -24.26
CA THR A 121 24.77 -6.27 -23.17
C THR A 121 23.34 -5.78 -22.92
N GLY A 122 22.61 -5.43 -23.98
CA GLY A 122 21.21 -5.04 -23.87
C GLY A 122 20.32 -6.14 -23.31
N VAL A 123 20.44 -7.36 -23.84
CA VAL A 123 19.63 -8.52 -23.43
C VAL A 123 19.85 -8.87 -21.96
N VAL A 124 21.12 -8.94 -21.51
CA VAL A 124 21.45 -9.31 -20.13
C VAL A 124 20.91 -8.26 -19.14
N GLY A 125 21.11 -6.97 -19.40
CA GLY A 125 20.59 -5.92 -18.52
C GLY A 125 19.06 -5.86 -18.50
N ALA A 126 18.42 -5.96 -19.67
CA ALA A 126 16.96 -5.91 -19.76
C ALA A 126 16.29 -7.11 -19.08
N LEU A 127 16.81 -8.33 -19.29
CA LEU A 127 16.27 -9.53 -18.63
C LEU A 127 16.60 -9.60 -17.14
N ALA A 128 17.71 -9.00 -16.69
CA ALA A 128 17.99 -8.89 -15.25
C ALA A 128 16.94 -8.01 -14.56
N PHE A 129 16.53 -6.92 -15.21
CA PHE A 129 15.39 -6.12 -14.74
C PHE A 129 14.07 -6.88 -14.85
N THR A 130 13.87 -7.69 -15.90
CA THR A 130 12.65 -8.50 -16.06
C THR A 130 12.36 -9.34 -14.81
N PHE A 131 13.40 -9.93 -14.23
CA PHE A 131 13.32 -10.82 -13.08
C PHE A 131 13.75 -10.17 -11.75
N SER A 132 13.83 -8.83 -11.68
CA SER A 132 14.07 -8.16 -10.40
C SER A 132 12.78 -8.14 -9.57
N ASP A 133 12.86 -8.64 -8.33
CA ASP A 133 11.76 -8.82 -7.36
C ASP A 133 10.71 -7.70 -7.40
N THR A 134 11.12 -6.46 -7.09
CA THR A 134 10.22 -5.31 -7.00
C THR A 134 9.48 -5.01 -8.31
N PHE A 135 10.18 -5.11 -9.45
CA PHE A 135 9.59 -4.80 -10.76
C PHE A 135 8.63 -5.90 -11.21
N TRP A 136 8.98 -7.18 -10.97
CA TRP A 136 8.13 -8.30 -11.34
C TRP A 136 6.85 -8.30 -10.49
N PHE A 137 6.93 -8.03 -9.18
CA PHE A 137 5.76 -7.89 -8.32
C PHE A 137 4.74 -6.87 -8.88
N SER A 138 5.23 -5.71 -9.33
CA SER A 138 4.38 -4.66 -9.90
C SER A 138 3.88 -4.97 -11.33
N ALA A 139 4.47 -5.94 -12.02
CA ALA A 139 4.12 -6.29 -13.39
C ALA A 139 2.91 -7.23 -13.49
N VAL A 140 2.49 -7.83 -12.37
CA VAL A 140 1.47 -8.89 -12.31
C VAL A 140 0.15 -8.45 -11.65
N GLU A 141 -0.01 -7.17 -11.31
CA GLU A 141 -1.20 -6.60 -10.66
C GLU A 141 -1.56 -5.18 -11.17
N SER A 142 -2.79 -4.73 -10.94
CA SER A 142 -3.30 -3.42 -11.40
C SER A 142 -2.88 -2.25 -10.51
N GLU A 143 -1.62 -1.86 -10.61
CA GLU A 143 -1.05 -0.72 -9.90
C GLU A 143 -0.48 0.35 -10.84
N VAL A 144 -0.38 1.60 -10.35
CA VAL A 144 0.12 2.74 -11.15
C VAL A 144 1.61 2.65 -11.49
N TYR A 145 2.36 1.81 -10.77
CA TYR A 145 3.82 1.75 -10.86
C TYR A 145 4.31 1.21 -12.21
N SER A 146 3.59 0.25 -12.84
CA SER A 146 3.94 -0.35 -14.14
C SER A 146 3.94 0.70 -15.27
N LEU A 147 2.92 1.55 -15.32
CA LEU A 147 2.83 2.65 -16.30
C LEU A 147 3.81 3.80 -15.96
N SER A 148 4.00 4.08 -14.67
CA SER A 148 4.94 5.11 -14.21
C SER A 148 6.39 4.83 -14.62
N ILE A 149 6.86 3.59 -14.44
CA ILE A 149 8.22 3.20 -14.84
C ILE A 149 8.37 3.13 -16.36
N LEU A 150 7.31 2.79 -17.11
CA LEU A 150 7.30 2.90 -18.57
C LEU A 150 7.55 4.34 -19.04
N PHE A 151 6.88 5.33 -18.44
CA PHE A 151 7.11 6.74 -18.78
C PHE A 151 8.53 7.18 -18.44
N THR A 152 9.08 6.72 -17.32
CA THR A 152 10.48 6.96 -16.97
C THR A 152 11.43 6.38 -18.02
N ALA A 153 11.19 5.15 -18.47
CA ALA A 153 11.97 4.48 -19.51
C ALA A 153 11.86 5.20 -20.88
N ILE A 154 10.66 5.65 -21.26
CA ILE A 154 10.43 6.41 -22.50
C ILE A 154 11.15 7.76 -22.44
N VAL A 155 11.06 8.49 -21.33
CA VAL A 155 11.75 9.79 -21.14
C VAL A 155 13.26 9.62 -21.28
N PHE A 156 13.83 8.62 -20.60
CA PHE A 156 15.26 8.40 -20.63
C PHE A 156 15.75 7.88 -21.99
N TRP A 157 14.99 7.00 -22.64
CA TRP A 157 15.27 6.60 -24.01
C TRP A 157 15.18 7.77 -25.00
N ALA A 158 14.15 8.62 -24.88
CA ALA A 158 13.91 9.75 -25.77
C ALA A 158 15.05 10.79 -25.70
N ILE A 159 15.62 11.05 -24.52
CA ILE A 159 16.74 11.99 -24.42
C ILE A 159 18.01 11.46 -25.08
N LEU A 160 18.23 10.13 -25.07
CA LEU A 160 19.33 9.52 -25.82
C LEU A 160 19.09 9.56 -27.34
N LYS A 161 17.83 9.47 -27.78
CA LYS A 161 17.47 9.69 -29.20
C LYS A 161 17.70 11.14 -29.63
N TRP A 162 17.35 12.10 -28.76
CA TRP A 162 17.67 13.51 -28.95
C TRP A 162 19.18 13.73 -29.04
N GLU A 163 19.97 13.13 -28.16
CA GLU A 163 21.42 13.26 -28.15
C GLU A 163 22.07 12.80 -29.47
N GLN A 164 21.51 11.74 -30.09
CA GLN A 164 22.02 11.18 -31.33
C GLN A 164 21.80 12.10 -32.54
N HIS A 165 20.62 12.74 -32.66
CA HIS A 165 20.22 13.49 -33.87
C HIS A 165 20.03 15.00 -33.65
N THR A 166 20.05 15.47 -32.41
CA THR A 166 19.75 16.85 -31.99
C THR A 166 18.45 17.41 -32.58
N ASP A 167 17.41 16.58 -32.54
CA ASP A 167 16.08 16.87 -33.08
C ASP A 167 15.09 17.14 -31.94
N ASP A 168 14.67 18.40 -31.80
CA ASP A 168 13.95 18.89 -30.61
C ASP A 168 12.55 18.28 -30.42
N ARG A 169 12.00 17.57 -31.41
CA ARG A 169 10.75 16.82 -31.22
C ARG A 169 10.84 15.84 -30.05
N TRP A 170 12.04 15.33 -29.76
CA TRP A 170 12.28 14.46 -28.61
C TRP A 170 12.20 15.21 -27.28
N LEU A 171 12.63 16.48 -27.22
CA LEU A 171 12.46 17.31 -26.02
C LEU A 171 10.98 17.64 -25.78
N VAL A 172 10.24 17.90 -26.86
CA VAL A 172 8.78 18.10 -26.80
C VAL A 172 8.07 16.81 -26.36
N LEU A 173 8.49 15.64 -26.87
CA LEU A 173 7.96 14.35 -26.41
C LEU A 173 8.25 14.11 -24.93
N ILE A 174 9.47 14.40 -24.46
CA ILE A 174 9.82 14.31 -23.03
C ILE A 174 8.90 15.20 -22.20
N ALA A 175 8.70 16.45 -22.62
CA ALA A 175 7.81 17.39 -21.94
C ALA A 175 6.36 16.86 -21.89
N PHE A 176 5.87 16.29 -23.00
CA PHE A 176 4.54 15.67 -23.05
C PHE A 176 4.40 14.47 -22.12
N VAL A 177 5.37 13.55 -22.12
CA VAL A 177 5.36 12.35 -21.26
C VAL A 177 5.49 12.73 -19.79
N ILE A 178 6.27 13.76 -19.46
CA ILE A 178 6.31 14.35 -18.11
C ILE A 178 4.94 14.94 -17.72
N GLY A 179 4.23 15.59 -18.64
CA GLY A 179 2.86 16.06 -18.38
C GLY A 179 1.89 14.90 -18.12
N LEU A 180 1.93 13.86 -18.96
CA LEU A 180 1.07 12.67 -18.83
C LEU A 180 1.33 11.90 -17.54
N SER A 181 2.59 11.79 -17.12
CA SER A 181 2.95 11.03 -15.93
C SER A 181 2.39 11.62 -14.65
N ILE A 182 2.13 12.93 -14.59
CA ILE A 182 1.45 13.55 -13.44
C ILE A 182 0.06 12.95 -13.25
N GLY A 183 -0.62 12.58 -14.35
CA GLY A 183 -1.90 11.86 -14.35
C GLY A 183 -1.80 10.37 -14.01
N VAL A 184 -0.61 9.86 -13.66
CA VAL A 184 -0.35 8.47 -13.25
C VAL A 184 0.37 8.46 -11.91
N HIS A 185 1.65 8.87 -11.89
CA HIS A 185 2.49 8.96 -10.70
C HIS A 185 3.72 9.88 -10.96
N LEU A 186 4.19 10.56 -9.91
CA LEU A 186 5.25 11.58 -9.99
C LEU A 186 6.69 11.05 -10.18
N LEU A 187 6.90 9.72 -10.29
CA LEU A 187 8.27 9.14 -10.26
C LEU A 187 9.10 9.55 -11.49
N SER A 188 8.47 9.71 -12.65
CA SER A 188 9.18 10.12 -13.87
C SER A 188 9.82 11.51 -13.78
N LEU A 189 9.35 12.39 -12.88
CA LEU A 189 9.96 13.69 -12.62
C LEU A 189 11.40 13.54 -12.10
N LEU A 190 11.71 12.41 -11.46
CA LEU A 190 13.04 12.12 -10.94
C LEU A 190 14.06 11.78 -12.04
N ALA A 191 13.63 11.59 -13.28
CA ALA A 191 14.52 11.45 -14.44
C ALA A 191 15.03 12.81 -14.98
N ILE A 192 14.42 13.93 -14.60
CA ILE A 192 14.77 15.28 -15.09
C ILE A 192 16.27 15.60 -14.90
N PRO A 193 16.91 15.33 -13.75
CA PRO A 193 18.35 15.56 -13.59
C PRO A 193 19.21 14.80 -14.60
N ALA A 194 18.89 13.53 -14.88
CA ALA A 194 19.60 12.74 -15.87
C ALA A 194 19.39 13.29 -17.30
N VAL A 195 18.16 13.69 -17.64
CA VAL A 195 17.81 14.33 -18.93
C VAL A 195 18.62 15.61 -19.14
N VAL A 196 18.66 16.49 -18.12
CA VAL A 196 19.40 17.76 -18.19
C VAL A 196 20.91 17.52 -18.32
N LEU A 197 21.46 16.50 -17.67
CA LEU A 197 22.88 16.14 -17.84
C LEU A 197 23.19 15.67 -19.26
N VAL A 198 22.34 14.84 -19.88
CA VAL A 198 22.52 14.45 -21.30
C VAL A 198 22.49 15.69 -22.19
N TYR A 199 21.53 16.61 -21.97
CA TYR A 199 21.47 17.87 -22.69
C TYR A 199 22.75 18.70 -22.53
N TYR A 200 23.21 18.86 -21.28
CA TYR A 200 24.42 19.62 -20.95
C TYR A 200 25.66 19.04 -21.61
N PHE A 201 25.89 17.73 -21.51
CA PHE A 201 27.04 17.06 -22.10
C PHE A 201 27.02 17.10 -23.63
N LYS A 202 25.84 17.08 -24.24
CA LYS A 202 25.72 17.20 -25.70
C LYS A 202 26.02 18.61 -26.21
N LYS A 203 25.58 19.64 -25.49
CA LYS A 203 25.72 21.06 -25.91
C LYS A 203 27.04 21.69 -25.47
N THR A 204 27.76 21.10 -24.52
CA THR A 204 28.99 21.66 -23.96
C THR A 204 30.21 20.91 -24.44
N ALA A 205 31.07 21.57 -25.24
CA ALA A 205 32.27 20.96 -25.80
C ALA A 205 33.30 20.50 -24.74
N LYS A 206 33.39 21.22 -23.61
CA LYS A 206 34.31 20.90 -22.50
C LYS A 206 33.53 20.94 -21.17
N PRO A 207 32.90 19.84 -20.75
CA PRO A 207 32.21 19.76 -19.48
C PRO A 207 33.16 20.02 -18.30
N THR A 208 32.70 20.77 -17.30
CA THR A 208 33.46 21.05 -16.06
C THR A 208 32.64 20.65 -14.84
N THR A 209 33.29 20.35 -13.71
CA THR A 209 32.59 20.02 -12.46
C THR A 209 31.60 21.10 -12.05
N PHE A 210 31.98 22.38 -12.18
CA PHE A 210 31.09 23.49 -11.86
C PHE A 210 29.90 23.60 -12.84
N GLY A 211 30.12 23.30 -14.12
CA GLY A 211 29.04 23.25 -15.10
C GLY A 211 28.05 22.10 -14.85
N ILE A 212 28.54 20.94 -14.39
CA ILE A 212 27.71 19.81 -13.95
C ILE A 212 26.85 20.21 -12.74
N ILE A 213 27.43 20.86 -11.73
CA ILE A 213 26.69 21.34 -10.55
C ILE A 213 25.59 22.32 -10.98
N LYS A 214 25.90 23.26 -11.88
CA LYS A 214 24.89 24.20 -12.44
C LYS A 214 23.78 23.47 -13.20
N ALA A 215 24.11 22.43 -13.97
CA ALA A 215 23.12 21.64 -14.69
C ALA A 215 22.17 20.89 -13.74
N ILE A 216 22.71 20.29 -12.67
CA ILE A 216 21.89 19.62 -11.63
C ILE A 216 21.03 20.66 -10.88
N ALA A 217 21.57 21.83 -10.55
CA ALA A 217 20.79 22.90 -9.93
C ALA A 217 19.65 23.38 -10.84
N ALA A 218 19.90 23.53 -12.15
CA ALA A 218 18.88 23.87 -13.13
C ALA A 218 17.80 22.78 -13.23
N ALA A 219 18.18 21.49 -13.16
CA ALA A 219 17.22 20.40 -13.09
C ALA A 219 16.35 20.46 -11.83
N GLY A 220 16.94 20.82 -10.68
CA GLY A 220 16.20 21.07 -9.44
C GLY A 220 15.18 22.20 -9.58
N VAL A 221 15.54 23.29 -10.26
CA VAL A 221 14.60 24.40 -10.56
C VAL A 221 13.46 23.93 -11.47
N ILE A 222 13.75 23.17 -12.52
CA ILE A 222 12.72 22.61 -13.41
C ILE A 222 11.79 21.69 -12.61
N TRP A 223 12.35 20.83 -11.76
CA TRP A 223 11.57 19.95 -10.89
C TRP A 223 10.65 20.75 -9.95
N VAL A 224 11.15 21.79 -9.29
CA VAL A 224 10.34 22.68 -8.42
C VAL A 224 9.21 23.37 -9.21
N ILE A 225 9.50 23.83 -10.42
CA ILE A 225 8.49 24.45 -11.30
C ILE A 225 7.39 23.42 -11.62
N VAL A 226 7.74 22.22 -12.05
CA VAL A 226 6.73 21.19 -12.37
C VAL A 226 5.97 20.79 -11.10
N GLN A 227 6.68 20.46 -10.02
CA GLN A 227 6.11 19.93 -8.78
C GLN A 227 5.18 20.93 -8.07
N PHE A 228 5.59 22.19 -7.95
CA PHE A 228 4.84 23.17 -7.16
C PHE A 228 4.08 24.14 -8.04
N VAL A 229 4.68 24.66 -9.12
CA VAL A 229 4.02 25.67 -9.94
C VAL A 229 2.95 25.04 -10.82
N ILE A 230 3.26 23.96 -11.54
CA ILE A 230 2.31 23.33 -12.47
C ILE A 230 1.27 22.48 -11.73
N ILE A 231 1.67 21.63 -10.79
CA ILE A 231 0.72 20.71 -10.16
C ILE A 231 -0.15 21.41 -9.10
N GLN A 232 0.45 22.28 -8.27
CA GLN A 232 -0.25 22.87 -7.13
C GLN A 232 -0.71 24.31 -7.41
N TYR A 233 0.22 25.22 -7.74
CA TYR A 233 -0.11 26.65 -7.83
C TYR A 233 -0.95 27.01 -9.06
N PHE A 234 -0.80 26.33 -10.19
CA PHE A 234 -1.69 26.51 -11.33
C PHE A 234 -3.17 26.29 -10.93
N VAL A 235 -3.44 25.21 -10.18
CA VAL A 235 -4.79 24.90 -9.70
C VAL A 235 -5.22 25.87 -8.60
N LEU A 236 -4.31 26.28 -7.70
CA LEU A 236 -4.60 27.31 -6.70
C LEU A 236 -4.94 28.67 -7.34
N PHE A 237 -4.24 29.07 -8.40
CA PHE A 237 -4.54 30.31 -9.12
C PHE A 237 -5.88 30.21 -9.84
N ALA A 238 -6.18 29.07 -10.47
CA ALA A 238 -7.52 28.82 -11.02
C ALA A 238 -8.60 28.93 -9.92
N ALA A 239 -8.37 28.37 -8.74
CA ALA A 239 -9.28 28.46 -7.60
C ALA A 239 -9.47 29.88 -7.06
N LYS A 240 -8.39 30.68 -7.00
CA LYS A 240 -8.46 32.09 -6.58
C LYS A 240 -9.16 32.97 -7.60
N PHE A 241 -8.97 32.72 -8.90
CA PHE A 241 -9.76 33.38 -9.94
C PHE A 241 -11.24 33.01 -9.82
N ASP A 242 -11.55 31.73 -9.57
CA ASP A 242 -12.92 31.29 -9.35
C ASP A 242 -13.55 31.95 -8.13
N LEU A 243 -12.81 32.05 -7.02
CA LEU A 243 -13.23 32.78 -5.83
C LEU A 243 -13.61 34.23 -6.13
N PHE A 244 -12.77 34.94 -6.90
CA PHE A 244 -13.03 36.33 -7.28
C PHE A 244 -14.31 36.46 -8.13
N PHE A 245 -14.46 35.61 -9.14
CA PHE A 245 -15.64 35.64 -10.01
C PHE A 245 -16.93 35.30 -9.26
N VAL A 246 -16.90 34.29 -8.40
CA VAL A 246 -18.08 33.86 -7.64
C VAL A 246 -18.41 34.84 -6.53
N ASN A 247 -17.48 35.11 -5.62
CA ASN A 247 -17.77 35.86 -4.40
C ASN A 247 -17.78 37.39 -4.63
N THR A 248 -17.10 37.90 -5.66
CA THR A 248 -17.02 39.36 -5.92
C THR A 248 -17.86 39.79 -7.12
N LEU A 249 -17.85 39.02 -8.21
CA LEU A 249 -18.58 39.38 -9.45
C LEU A 249 -19.96 38.73 -9.57
N GLY A 250 -20.30 37.76 -8.71
CA GLY A 250 -21.62 37.09 -8.71
C GLY A 250 -21.81 36.06 -9.83
N PHE A 251 -20.74 35.53 -10.42
CA PHE A 251 -20.82 34.47 -11.42
C PHE A 251 -21.02 33.09 -10.77
N GLY A 252 -21.42 32.09 -11.55
CA GLY A 252 -21.46 30.70 -11.09
C GLY A 252 -20.07 30.11 -10.86
N PHE A 253 -20.01 28.99 -10.13
CA PHE A 253 -18.76 28.23 -9.93
C PHE A 253 -18.14 27.77 -11.26
N GLY A 254 -16.81 27.81 -11.36
CA GLY A 254 -16.02 27.37 -12.51
C GLY A 254 -15.73 28.45 -13.57
N TYR A 255 -16.51 29.54 -13.64
CA TYR A 255 -16.30 30.58 -14.66
C TYR A 255 -14.96 31.31 -14.49
N GLY A 256 -14.55 31.59 -13.26
CA GLY A 256 -13.26 32.26 -13.02
C GLY A 256 -12.08 31.33 -13.30
N ALA A 257 -12.20 30.05 -12.96
CA ALA A 257 -11.19 29.05 -13.32
C ALA A 257 -11.03 28.92 -14.85
N MET A 258 -12.14 28.91 -15.60
CA MET A 258 -12.10 28.89 -17.07
C MET A 258 -11.48 30.17 -17.65
N ALA A 259 -11.83 31.34 -17.11
CA ALA A 259 -11.24 32.61 -17.52
C ALA A 259 -9.72 32.63 -17.32
N PHE A 260 -9.23 32.09 -16.20
CA PHE A 260 -7.79 31.94 -15.94
C PHE A 260 -7.11 31.02 -16.97
N ILE A 261 -7.71 29.87 -17.29
CA ILE A 261 -7.18 28.94 -18.29
C ILE A 261 -7.09 29.59 -19.67
N LEU A 262 -8.14 30.30 -20.10
CA LEU A 262 -8.16 31.01 -21.38
C LEU A 262 -7.13 32.14 -21.44
N LEU A 263 -6.98 32.91 -20.35
CA LEU A 263 -5.95 33.95 -20.23
C LEU A 263 -4.55 33.36 -20.35
N LEU A 264 -4.29 32.24 -19.67
CA LEU A 264 -3.00 31.55 -19.74
C LEU A 264 -2.73 31.01 -21.14
N ALA A 265 -3.73 30.36 -21.77
CA ALA A 265 -3.62 29.84 -23.13
C ALA A 265 -3.34 30.96 -24.14
N GLY A 266 -4.03 32.10 -24.02
CA GLY A 266 -3.78 33.31 -24.80
C GLY A 266 -2.37 33.87 -24.60
N SER A 267 -1.90 33.91 -23.34
CA SER A 267 -0.56 34.39 -22.98
C SER A 267 0.55 33.49 -23.55
N ILE A 268 0.40 32.17 -23.44
CA ILE A 268 1.35 31.20 -24.03
C ILE A 268 1.33 31.30 -25.56
N SER A 269 0.15 31.38 -26.18
CA SER A 269 0.01 31.54 -27.63
C SER A 269 0.68 32.82 -28.13
N PHE A 270 0.49 33.93 -27.42
CA PHE A 270 1.19 35.19 -27.71
C PHE A 270 2.71 35.06 -27.53
N ALA A 271 3.18 34.40 -26.47
CA ALA A 271 4.62 34.16 -26.25
C ALA A 271 5.24 33.30 -27.36
N ILE A 272 4.52 32.28 -27.84
CA ILE A 272 4.93 31.46 -29.00
C ILE A 272 5.00 32.35 -30.25
N TYR A 273 3.94 33.10 -30.58
CA TYR A 273 3.92 34.02 -31.71
C TYR A 273 5.08 35.03 -31.66
N TYR A 274 5.27 35.67 -30.51
CA TYR A 274 6.35 36.62 -30.26
C TYR A 274 7.74 35.97 -30.44
N SER A 275 7.92 34.76 -29.91
CA SER A 275 9.18 34.02 -30.04
C SER A 275 9.52 33.69 -31.50
N ILE A 276 8.52 33.37 -32.33
CA ILE A 276 8.68 33.12 -33.77
C ILE A 276 9.03 34.44 -34.47
N LYS A 277 8.24 35.49 -34.25
CA LYS A 277 8.42 36.81 -34.87
C LYS A 277 9.81 37.39 -34.61
N HIS A 278 10.31 37.25 -33.38
CA HIS A 278 11.60 37.77 -32.96
C HIS A 278 12.74 36.74 -33.01
N LYS A 279 12.53 35.57 -33.63
CA LYS A 279 13.53 34.50 -33.79
C LYS A 279 14.17 34.04 -32.47
N LYS A 280 13.43 34.07 -31.37
CA LYS A 280 13.88 33.64 -30.04
C LYS A 280 13.66 32.13 -29.85
N TYR A 281 14.57 31.33 -30.40
CA TYR A 281 14.47 29.86 -30.41
C TYR A 281 14.26 29.23 -29.01
N ASN A 282 15.07 29.57 -28.01
CA ASN A 282 14.95 28.97 -26.67
C ASN A 282 13.60 29.28 -25.99
N LEU A 283 13.08 30.49 -26.21
CA LEU A 283 11.75 30.87 -25.72
C LEU A 283 10.68 30.07 -26.43
N ASN A 284 10.78 29.91 -27.76
CA ASN A 284 9.83 29.13 -28.55
C ASN A 284 9.76 27.67 -28.07
N LEU A 285 10.92 27.00 -28.00
CA LEU A 285 11.01 25.62 -27.54
C LEU A 285 10.50 25.47 -26.10
N GLY A 286 10.87 26.39 -25.21
CA GLY A 286 10.40 26.39 -23.82
C GLY A 286 8.87 26.52 -23.71
N MET A 287 8.25 27.41 -24.49
CA MET A 287 6.79 27.58 -24.50
C MET A 287 6.07 26.38 -25.12
N ILE A 288 6.62 25.77 -26.18
CA ILE A 288 6.07 24.54 -26.76
C ILE A 288 6.14 23.40 -25.72
N CYS A 289 7.29 23.20 -25.08
CA CYS A 289 7.41 22.20 -24.02
C CYS A 289 6.41 22.46 -22.88
N LEU A 290 6.25 23.71 -22.44
CA LEU A 290 5.26 24.07 -21.42
C LEU A 290 3.83 23.72 -21.86
N THR A 291 3.46 24.02 -23.12
CA THR A 291 2.15 23.63 -23.68
C THR A 291 1.93 22.12 -23.60
N PHE A 292 2.93 21.31 -23.95
CA PHE A 292 2.80 19.86 -23.91
C PHE A 292 2.80 19.28 -22.50
N VAL A 293 3.50 19.89 -21.53
CA VAL A 293 3.37 19.52 -20.11
C VAL A 293 1.94 19.79 -19.63
N LEU A 294 1.40 20.98 -19.90
CA LEU A 294 0.02 21.35 -19.53
C LEU A 294 -1.01 20.48 -20.24
N PHE A 295 -0.76 20.12 -21.50
CA PHE A 295 -1.62 19.22 -22.25
C PHE A 295 -1.64 17.81 -21.65
N GLY A 296 -0.49 17.25 -21.24
CA GLY A 296 -0.48 15.98 -20.52
C GLY A 296 -1.18 16.06 -19.15
N PHE A 297 -0.94 17.16 -18.43
CA PHE A 297 -1.58 17.44 -17.13
C PHE A 297 -3.11 17.61 -17.23
N SER A 298 -3.63 17.96 -18.41
CA SER A 298 -5.07 18.11 -18.65
C SER A 298 -5.89 16.84 -18.42
N SER A 299 -5.26 15.66 -18.33
CA SER A 299 -5.93 14.41 -17.90
C SER A 299 -6.69 14.55 -16.57
N TYR A 300 -6.30 15.48 -15.70
CA TYR A 300 -7.01 15.78 -14.44
C TYR A 300 -8.39 16.42 -14.61
N PHE A 301 -8.75 16.92 -15.79
CA PHE A 301 -10.14 17.32 -16.03
C PHE A 301 -11.12 16.16 -15.83
N LEU A 302 -10.70 14.91 -16.07
CA LEU A 302 -11.52 13.75 -15.75
C LEU A 302 -11.95 13.73 -14.28
N ILE A 303 -11.04 14.04 -13.35
CA ILE A 303 -11.33 13.99 -11.91
C ILE A 303 -12.44 14.98 -11.55
N ILE A 304 -12.34 16.24 -11.99
CA ILE A 304 -13.37 17.26 -11.71
C ILE A 304 -14.70 16.87 -12.34
N ILE A 305 -14.70 16.50 -13.63
CA ILE A 305 -15.92 16.16 -14.38
C ILE A 305 -16.63 14.97 -13.73
N ARG A 306 -15.88 13.95 -13.33
CA ARG A 306 -16.44 12.76 -12.69
C ARG A 306 -16.87 13.04 -11.26
N ALA A 307 -16.13 13.82 -10.48
CA ALA A 307 -16.56 14.22 -9.14
C ALA A 307 -17.89 14.99 -9.15
N ASP A 308 -18.11 15.86 -10.15
CA ASP A 308 -19.36 16.59 -10.30
C ASP A 308 -20.54 15.67 -10.68
N ALA A 309 -20.28 14.60 -11.46
CA ALA A 309 -21.27 13.58 -11.82
C ALA A 309 -21.68 12.64 -10.66
N LYS A 310 -21.06 12.77 -9.48
CA LYS A 310 -21.36 11.98 -8.25
C LYS A 310 -21.38 10.45 -8.46
N PRO A 311 -20.28 9.83 -8.94
CA PRO A 311 -20.17 8.37 -9.08
C PRO A 311 -20.24 7.67 -7.72
N SER A 312 -20.40 6.34 -7.74
CA SER A 312 -20.47 5.49 -6.54
C SER A 312 -19.24 5.66 -5.64
N LEU A 313 -18.05 5.70 -6.23
CA LEU A 313 -16.80 5.98 -5.56
C LEU A 313 -16.37 7.41 -5.92
N ASN A 314 -16.43 8.32 -4.94
CA ASN A 314 -16.14 9.74 -5.14
C ASN A 314 -15.37 10.32 -3.95
N LEU A 315 -14.16 9.82 -3.73
CA LEU A 315 -13.39 10.19 -2.54
C LEU A 315 -12.98 11.66 -2.57
N SER A 316 -13.29 12.36 -1.48
CA SER A 316 -13.10 13.80 -1.26
C SER A 316 -13.74 14.74 -2.27
N ASN A 317 -14.58 14.22 -3.17
CA ASN A 317 -15.42 14.97 -4.10
C ASN A 317 -14.77 16.25 -4.68
N PRO A 318 -13.67 16.14 -5.46
CA PRO A 318 -12.95 17.28 -6.05
C PRO A 318 -13.72 17.95 -7.21
N ASP A 319 -14.97 18.37 -6.98
CA ASP A 319 -15.91 18.91 -7.98
C ASP A 319 -15.76 20.41 -8.28
N ASN A 320 -14.74 21.05 -7.71
CA ASN A 320 -14.45 22.46 -7.89
C ASN A 320 -12.95 22.74 -7.71
N ALA A 321 -12.50 23.93 -8.10
CA ALA A 321 -11.07 24.25 -8.14
C ALA A 321 -10.35 24.20 -6.78
N PHE A 322 -10.99 24.62 -5.67
CA PHE A 322 -10.39 24.50 -4.34
C PHE A 322 -10.32 23.05 -3.87
N ALA A 323 -11.37 22.28 -4.10
CA ALA A 323 -11.39 20.86 -3.75
C ALA A 323 -10.33 20.09 -4.58
N LEU A 324 -10.17 20.39 -5.87
CA LEU A 324 -9.10 19.81 -6.69
C LEU A 324 -7.71 20.22 -6.17
N TYR A 325 -7.52 21.48 -5.76
CA TYR A 325 -6.25 21.93 -5.16
C TYR A 325 -5.91 21.12 -3.90
N GLY A 326 -6.89 20.95 -2.98
CA GLY A 326 -6.70 20.12 -1.79
C GLY A 326 -6.43 18.65 -2.11
N TYR A 327 -7.12 18.13 -3.13
CA TYR A 327 -6.98 16.75 -3.63
C TYR A 327 -5.59 16.49 -4.22
N LEU A 328 -5.07 17.36 -5.09
CA LEU A 328 -3.74 17.25 -5.68
C LEU A 328 -2.62 17.55 -4.69
N GLY A 329 -2.82 18.58 -3.87
CA GLY A 329 -1.84 19.06 -2.89
C GLY A 329 -1.77 18.22 -1.62
N ARG A 330 -2.70 17.28 -1.42
CA ARG A 330 -2.81 16.44 -0.21
C ARG A 330 -2.81 17.28 1.07
N THR A 331 -3.53 18.40 1.06
CA THR A 331 -3.51 19.38 2.16
C THR A 331 -4.11 18.88 3.47
N ASN A 332 -4.78 17.71 3.43
CA ASN A 332 -5.37 17.05 4.59
C ASN A 332 -4.39 16.11 5.30
N TYR A 333 -3.23 15.83 4.70
CA TYR A 333 -2.19 15.00 5.30
C TYR A 333 -1.23 15.85 6.14
N GLU A 334 -0.66 15.24 7.18
CA GLU A 334 0.38 15.87 7.99
C GLU A 334 1.63 16.17 7.15
N LYS A 335 2.23 17.34 7.41
CA LYS A 335 3.49 17.73 6.74
C LYS A 335 4.66 17.00 7.39
N THR A 336 5.48 16.34 6.57
CA THR A 336 6.75 15.77 7.02
C THR A 336 7.86 16.83 6.99
N PRO A 337 8.62 17.03 8.08
CA PRO A 337 9.69 18.02 8.09
C PRO A 337 10.88 17.50 7.26
N LEU A 338 11.39 18.28 6.31
CA LEU A 338 12.48 17.84 5.41
C LEU A 338 13.84 18.40 5.80
N LEU A 339 13.98 19.74 5.81
CA LEU A 339 15.24 20.42 6.09
C LEU A 339 15.32 20.92 7.54
N TYR A 340 14.20 21.35 8.12
CA TYR A 340 14.12 21.87 9.48
C TYR A 340 12.75 21.52 10.05
N GLY A 341 12.70 21.16 11.33
CA GLY A 341 11.46 20.82 12.02
C GLY A 341 11.69 20.04 13.30
N GLN A 342 10.61 19.48 13.82
CA GLN A 342 10.50 18.97 15.18
C GLN A 342 11.15 17.58 15.40
N THR A 343 11.45 17.28 16.66
CA THR A 343 11.71 15.92 17.16
C THR A 343 10.45 15.27 17.72
N PHE A 344 10.47 13.96 17.92
CA PHE A 344 9.34 13.19 18.46
C PHE A 344 8.91 13.63 19.88
N ASP A 345 9.82 14.25 20.64
CA ASP A 345 9.60 14.71 22.01
C ASP A 345 9.35 16.23 22.11
N ALA A 346 9.13 16.88 20.96
CA ALA A 346 8.80 18.28 20.89
C ALA A 346 7.34 18.51 21.31
N ARG A 347 7.11 19.62 22.01
CA ARG A 347 5.78 20.10 22.40
C ARG A 347 5.39 21.26 21.50
N GLN A 348 4.11 21.29 21.14
CA GLN A 348 3.54 22.41 20.42
C GLN A 348 3.47 23.63 21.35
N ILE A 349 4.06 24.75 20.94
CA ILE A 349 4.05 26.02 21.67
C ILE A 349 2.86 26.86 21.21
N SER A 350 2.76 27.06 19.90
CA SER A 350 1.82 27.98 19.28
C SER A 350 1.43 27.48 17.88
N GLY A 351 0.31 27.98 17.36
CA GLY A 351 -0.11 27.75 15.99
C GLY A 351 -0.32 29.08 15.29
N ASN A 352 0.43 29.34 14.22
CA ASN A 352 0.31 30.56 13.44
C ASN A 352 -0.61 30.34 12.24
N GLU A 353 -1.66 31.14 12.10
CA GLU A 353 -2.52 31.09 10.92
C GLU A 353 -1.75 31.48 9.65
N THR A 354 -1.86 30.67 8.59
CA THR A 354 -1.10 30.86 7.34
C THR A 354 -1.97 31.27 6.16
N PHE A 355 -3.10 30.59 5.94
CA PHE A 355 -4.00 30.88 4.84
C PHE A 355 -5.45 30.54 5.18
N THR A 356 -6.40 31.22 4.53
CA THR A 356 -7.83 30.90 4.65
C THR A 356 -8.17 29.69 3.79
N LYS A 357 -8.79 28.68 4.40
CA LYS A 357 -9.38 27.53 3.70
C LYS A 357 -10.79 27.89 3.23
N TYR A 358 -11.12 27.46 2.02
CA TYR A 358 -12.43 27.68 1.41
C TYR A 358 -13.10 26.34 1.09
N ARG A 359 -14.42 26.30 1.23
CA ARG A 359 -15.29 25.20 0.76
C ARG A 359 -16.38 25.75 -0.16
N LYS A 360 -16.91 24.91 -1.03
CA LYS A 360 -18.06 25.24 -1.90
C LYS A 360 -19.33 25.27 -1.04
N GLY A 361 -19.94 26.45 -0.87
CA GLY A 361 -21.27 26.61 -0.28
C GLY A 361 -22.39 26.45 -1.31
N LYS A 362 -23.62 26.83 -0.95
CA LYS A 362 -24.78 26.72 -1.85
C LYS A 362 -24.68 27.66 -3.05
N GLU A 363 -24.29 28.92 -2.81
CA GLU A 363 -24.23 29.96 -3.85
C GLU A 363 -22.84 30.58 -4.03
N LYS A 364 -21.98 30.47 -3.01
CA LYS A 364 -20.64 31.09 -2.98
C LYS A 364 -19.65 30.22 -2.24
N TYR A 365 -18.36 30.54 -2.35
CA TYR A 365 -17.34 29.93 -1.48
C TYR A 365 -17.47 30.45 -0.05
N GLU A 366 -17.40 29.55 0.91
CA GLU A 366 -17.46 29.82 2.34
C GLU A 366 -16.10 29.57 2.98
N VAL A 367 -15.78 30.30 4.04
CA VAL A 367 -14.58 30.03 4.85
C VAL A 367 -14.82 28.77 5.66
N SER A 368 -13.96 27.76 5.48
CA SER A 368 -14.01 26.48 6.20
C SER A 368 -12.98 26.37 7.32
N GLY A 369 -12.12 27.37 7.46
CA GLY A 369 -11.13 27.44 8.53
C GLY A 369 -9.84 28.13 8.08
N LYS A 370 -8.79 27.92 8.87
CA LYS A 370 -7.45 28.46 8.63
C LYS A 370 -6.44 27.32 8.54
N GLY A 371 -5.47 27.45 7.64
CA GLY A 371 -4.24 26.69 7.73
C GLY A 371 -3.45 27.18 8.94
N VAL A 372 -2.88 26.26 9.72
CA VAL A 372 -2.08 26.59 10.90
C VAL A 372 -0.72 25.93 10.72
N ASP A 373 0.34 26.72 10.81
CA ASP A 373 1.70 26.18 10.95
C ASP A 373 2.02 26.14 12.44
N ILE A 374 2.37 24.95 12.92
CA ILE A 374 2.61 24.66 14.33
C ILE A 374 4.07 24.98 14.66
N GLU A 375 4.27 25.78 15.70
CA GLU A 375 5.57 26.06 16.29
C GLU A 375 5.85 25.07 17.42
N TYR A 376 7.04 24.49 17.41
CA TYR A 376 7.49 23.49 18.37
C TYR A 376 8.63 24.03 19.24
N ASP A 377 8.69 23.61 20.50
CA ASP A 377 9.75 23.98 21.44
C ASP A 377 11.13 23.42 21.10
N LYS A 378 11.15 22.31 20.36
CA LYS A 378 12.36 21.61 19.93
C LYS A 378 12.30 21.40 18.44
N ASN A 379 13.24 22.04 17.74
CA ASN A 379 13.46 21.85 16.32
C ASN A 379 14.94 21.60 16.04
N LEU A 380 15.24 20.87 14.97
CA LEU A 380 16.60 20.69 14.47
C LEU A 380 16.67 20.84 12.96
N LEU A 381 17.89 21.06 12.48
CA LEU A 381 18.22 20.87 11.08
C LEU A 381 18.19 19.36 10.76
N PHE A 382 17.51 18.98 9.68
CA PHE A 382 17.42 17.62 9.16
C PHE A 382 16.82 16.61 10.16
N PRO A 383 15.59 16.84 10.66
CA PRO A 383 14.92 15.93 11.59
C PRO A 383 14.50 14.62 10.89
N ARG A 384 14.90 13.48 11.47
CA ARG A 384 14.58 12.12 10.98
C ARG A 384 13.82 11.29 12.01
N THR A 385 13.72 11.81 13.23
CA THR A 385 13.02 11.21 14.38
C THR A 385 11.90 12.14 14.85
N TYR A 386 11.02 12.53 13.92
CA TYR A 386 10.03 13.60 14.12
C TYR A 386 8.64 13.09 14.54
N SER A 387 8.31 11.82 14.28
CA SER A 387 6.98 11.27 14.53
C SER A 387 6.74 11.07 16.02
N ASP A 388 5.67 11.63 16.55
CA ASP A 388 5.25 11.59 17.96
C ASP A 388 4.29 10.44 18.28
N LYS A 389 3.90 9.63 17.29
CA LYS A 389 3.11 8.41 17.49
C LYS A 389 3.75 7.51 18.56
N PRO A 390 2.99 7.00 19.56
CA PRO A 390 3.54 6.25 20.69
C PRO A 390 4.46 5.07 20.30
N GLY A 391 4.07 4.28 19.28
CA GLY A 391 4.89 3.18 18.78
C GLY A 391 6.21 3.63 18.13
N HIS A 392 6.21 4.81 17.49
CA HIS A 392 7.37 5.34 16.77
C HIS A 392 8.40 5.87 17.75
N ILE A 393 7.97 6.52 18.83
CA ILE A 393 8.83 6.97 19.92
C ILE A 393 9.63 5.79 20.49
N ASN A 394 8.96 4.70 20.82
CA ASN A 394 9.61 3.50 21.35
C ASN A 394 10.59 2.90 20.33
N PHE A 395 10.22 2.86 19.06
CA PHE A 395 11.11 2.41 18.00
C PHE A 395 12.38 3.26 17.89
N TYR A 396 12.25 4.59 17.89
CA TYR A 396 13.41 5.49 17.83
C TYR A 396 14.34 5.30 19.03
N LYS A 397 13.78 5.20 20.24
CA LYS A 397 14.54 4.94 21.46
C LYS A 397 15.32 3.64 21.38
N GLN A 398 14.68 2.55 20.94
CA GLN A 398 15.32 1.25 20.81
C GLN A 398 16.40 1.25 19.72
N TRP A 399 16.10 1.75 18.52
CA TRP A 399 17.02 1.75 17.38
C TRP A 399 18.27 2.62 17.62
N LEU A 400 18.09 3.77 18.28
CA LEU A 400 19.18 4.71 18.53
C LEU A 400 19.82 4.56 19.90
N ASN A 401 19.27 3.68 20.75
CA ASN A 401 19.64 3.51 22.15
C ASN A 401 19.55 4.84 22.94
N LEU A 402 18.39 5.48 22.88
CA LEU A 402 18.11 6.73 23.61
C LEU A 402 17.61 6.42 25.03
N ALA A 403 18.07 7.21 26.00
CA ALA A 403 17.52 7.18 27.34
C ALA A 403 16.10 7.77 27.37
N ASP A 404 15.31 7.42 28.40
CA ASP A 404 14.00 8.02 28.58
C ASP A 404 14.09 9.53 28.82
N GLY A 405 13.25 10.28 28.11
CA GLY A 405 13.26 11.74 28.11
C GLY A 405 14.41 12.38 27.31
N GLN A 406 15.29 11.61 26.69
CA GLN A 406 16.37 12.15 25.87
C GLN A 406 15.85 12.67 24.52
N THR A 407 16.06 13.97 24.27
CA THR A 407 15.89 14.58 22.95
C THR A 407 16.97 14.08 21.98
N PRO A 408 16.63 13.64 20.76
CA PRO A 408 17.60 13.15 19.81
C PRO A 408 18.43 14.31 19.21
N SER A 409 19.75 14.17 19.26
CA SER A 409 20.72 15.09 18.67
C SER A 409 20.76 15.01 17.13
N PHE A 410 21.41 16.00 16.49
CA PHE A 410 21.68 15.96 15.04
C PHE A 410 22.43 14.69 14.62
N ALA A 411 23.44 14.27 15.38
CA ALA A 411 24.20 13.06 15.10
C ALA A 411 23.34 11.78 15.19
N GLN A 412 22.41 11.72 16.15
CA GLN A 412 21.45 10.60 16.26
C GLN A 412 20.45 10.57 15.11
N ASN A 413 20.00 11.74 14.62
CA ASN A 413 19.18 11.82 13.41
C ASN A 413 19.94 11.38 12.16
N LEU A 414 21.22 11.75 12.04
CA LEU A 414 22.09 11.26 10.95
C LEU A 414 22.33 9.74 11.06
N LYS A 415 22.48 9.21 12.28
CA LYS A 415 22.56 7.76 12.52
C LYS A 415 21.26 7.07 12.09
N PHE A 416 20.09 7.61 12.43
CA PHE A 416 18.80 7.06 11.99
C PHE A 416 18.66 7.09 10.47
N PHE A 417 19.02 8.22 9.84
CA PHE A 417 19.07 8.34 8.39
C PHE A 417 19.94 7.27 7.75
N ALA A 418 21.17 7.10 8.22
CA ALA A 418 22.12 6.17 7.62
C ALA A 418 21.73 4.70 7.87
N SER A 419 21.27 4.36 9.08
CA SER A 419 21.01 2.97 9.48
C SER A 419 19.61 2.49 9.11
N TYR A 420 18.56 3.25 9.46
CA TYR A 420 17.18 2.86 9.18
C TYR A 420 16.75 3.30 7.79
N GLN A 421 16.76 4.59 7.48
CA GLN A 421 16.18 5.08 6.23
C GLN A 421 17.01 4.67 4.99
N VAL A 422 18.34 4.81 5.03
CA VAL A 422 19.20 4.40 3.92
C VAL A 422 19.55 2.91 4.00
N GLY A 423 19.93 2.41 5.17
CA GLY A 423 20.29 1.00 5.35
C GLY A 423 19.10 0.05 5.20
N PHE A 424 18.12 0.17 6.10
CA PHE A 424 16.97 -0.73 6.17
C PHE A 424 15.89 -0.46 5.11
N MET A 425 15.55 0.80 4.84
CA MET A 425 14.46 1.17 3.92
C MET A 425 14.89 1.34 2.45
N TYR A 426 16.19 1.33 2.13
CA TYR A 426 16.66 1.39 0.75
C TYR A 426 17.63 0.26 0.39
N TRP A 427 18.78 0.14 1.06
CA TRP A 427 19.79 -0.86 0.69
C TRP A 427 19.29 -2.29 0.85
N ARG A 428 18.42 -2.57 1.83
CA ARG A 428 17.75 -3.87 1.97
C ARG A 428 16.97 -4.26 0.72
N TYR A 429 16.11 -3.38 0.21
CA TYR A 429 15.34 -3.62 -1.02
C TYR A 429 16.25 -3.69 -2.26
N PHE A 430 17.27 -2.84 -2.33
CA PHE A 430 18.26 -2.94 -3.40
C PHE A 430 18.94 -4.32 -3.41
N PHE A 431 19.26 -4.87 -2.23
CA PHE A 431 19.84 -6.20 -2.12
C PHE A 431 18.85 -7.34 -2.34
N TRP A 432 17.55 -7.18 -2.05
CA TRP A 432 16.53 -8.16 -2.47
C TRP A 432 16.59 -8.41 -3.97
N ASN A 433 16.74 -7.34 -4.74
CA ASN A 433 16.75 -7.40 -6.20
C ASN A 433 18.05 -7.98 -6.80
N PHE A 434 19.21 -7.83 -6.13
CA PHE A 434 20.51 -8.15 -6.75
C PHE A 434 21.44 -9.05 -5.94
N VAL A 435 21.03 -9.47 -4.74
CA VAL A 435 21.78 -10.38 -3.86
C VAL A 435 20.93 -11.57 -3.42
N GLY A 436 19.67 -11.31 -3.04
CA GLY A 436 18.70 -12.31 -2.61
C GLY A 436 17.85 -11.84 -1.43
N ARG A 437 16.76 -12.54 -1.16
CA ARG A 437 15.73 -12.20 -0.16
C ARG A 437 15.53 -13.37 0.81
N GLN A 438 15.45 -13.07 2.11
CA GLN A 438 15.34 -14.07 3.17
C GLN A 438 13.94 -14.69 3.23
N ASN A 439 12.91 -13.87 3.04
CA ASN A 439 11.51 -14.26 2.94
C ASN A 439 10.66 -13.05 2.54
N ASP A 440 9.40 -13.31 2.30
CA ASP A 440 8.39 -12.32 1.94
C ASP A 440 7.69 -11.63 3.14
N ASN A 441 8.03 -12.00 4.37
CA ASN A 441 7.45 -11.38 5.56
C ASN A 441 7.93 -9.93 5.70
N GLN A 442 7.04 -9.03 6.09
CA GLN A 442 7.37 -7.63 6.28
C GLN A 442 8.30 -7.43 7.47
N GLY A 443 9.41 -6.73 7.25
CA GLY A 443 10.38 -6.42 8.29
C GLY A 443 10.19 -5.06 8.96
N GLN A 444 10.61 -4.97 10.22
CA GLN A 444 10.79 -3.70 10.95
C GLN A 444 12.22 -3.53 11.49
N GLY A 445 13.19 -4.22 10.88
CA GLY A 445 14.60 -4.21 11.29
C GLY A 445 15.02 -5.36 12.21
N GLY A 446 14.16 -6.37 12.37
CA GLY A 446 14.48 -7.65 13.03
C GLY A 446 15.39 -8.56 12.19
N TYR A 447 15.73 -9.73 12.74
CA TYR A 447 16.65 -10.69 12.12
C TYR A 447 15.95 -11.75 11.24
N SER A 448 14.63 -11.90 11.38
CA SER A 448 13.85 -12.97 10.75
C SER A 448 13.00 -12.50 9.58
N GLU A 449 12.60 -11.24 9.51
CA GLU A 449 11.58 -10.79 8.56
C GLU A 449 12.17 -9.87 7.48
N GLY A 450 12.01 -10.26 6.23
CA GLY A 450 12.30 -9.41 5.08
C GLY A 450 13.76 -8.98 4.96
N ASN A 451 14.73 -9.71 5.51
CA ASN A 451 16.14 -9.36 5.27
C ASN A 451 16.60 -9.77 3.87
N TRP A 452 17.77 -9.28 3.46
CA TRP A 452 18.47 -9.78 2.28
C TRP A 452 19.44 -10.90 2.67
N ILE A 453 19.56 -11.90 1.80
CA ILE A 453 20.43 -13.07 1.98
C ILE A 453 21.25 -13.33 0.73
N THR A 454 22.52 -13.74 0.90
CA THR A 454 23.37 -14.12 -0.23
C THR A 454 23.15 -15.56 -0.67
N GLY A 455 22.92 -16.49 0.28
CA GLY A 455 23.02 -17.93 0.07
C GLY A 455 24.40 -18.50 0.45
N ILE A 456 25.35 -17.65 0.82
CA ILE A 456 26.66 -18.03 1.34
C ILE A 456 26.60 -17.99 2.86
N LYS A 457 26.42 -19.16 3.47
CA LYS A 457 26.15 -19.32 4.91
C LYS A 457 27.07 -18.50 5.82
N SER A 458 28.37 -18.47 5.53
CA SER A 458 29.35 -17.72 6.34
C SER A 458 29.17 -16.20 6.28
N LEU A 459 28.77 -15.66 5.12
CA LEU A 459 28.51 -14.22 4.97
C LEU A 459 27.16 -13.83 5.59
N ASP A 460 26.17 -14.70 5.42
CA ASP A 460 24.83 -14.46 5.97
C ASP A 460 24.84 -14.58 7.49
N ALA A 461 25.65 -15.48 8.06
CA ALA A 461 25.73 -15.69 9.50
C ALA A 461 26.21 -14.48 10.29
N VAL A 462 27.03 -13.62 9.69
CA VAL A 462 27.50 -12.38 10.33
C VAL A 462 26.33 -11.47 10.72
N ARG A 463 25.29 -11.41 9.88
CA ARG A 463 24.11 -10.55 10.10
C ARG A 463 22.97 -11.34 10.75
N LEU A 464 22.64 -12.49 10.19
CA LEU A 464 21.42 -13.25 10.50
C LEU A 464 21.63 -14.35 11.56
N GLY A 465 22.86 -14.61 12.00
CA GLY A 465 23.14 -15.63 13.01
C GLY A 465 23.24 -17.01 12.39
N ASN A 466 22.99 -18.08 13.15
CA ASN A 466 23.17 -19.45 12.63
C ASN A 466 22.42 -19.66 11.29
N GLN A 467 23.11 -20.16 10.27
CA GLN A 467 22.58 -20.47 8.93
C GLN A 467 22.61 -21.98 8.63
N THR A 468 22.79 -22.80 9.66
CA THR A 468 22.75 -24.26 9.60
C THR A 468 21.42 -24.72 10.18
N ASN A 469 20.79 -25.71 9.55
CA ASN A 469 19.48 -26.25 9.96
C ASN A 469 18.40 -25.17 10.11
N LEU A 470 18.33 -24.25 9.14
CA LEU A 470 17.25 -23.25 9.07
C LEU A 470 15.87 -23.95 9.10
N PRO A 471 14.89 -23.37 9.81
CA PRO A 471 13.61 -24.01 10.04
C PRO A 471 12.67 -23.84 8.83
N PRO A 472 11.55 -24.62 8.76
CA PRO A 472 10.61 -24.59 7.64
C PRO A 472 10.03 -23.21 7.32
N SER A 473 9.79 -22.36 8.34
CA SER A 473 9.32 -20.97 8.15
C SER A 473 10.22 -20.13 7.23
N ILE A 474 11.50 -20.49 7.12
CA ILE A 474 12.48 -19.84 6.26
C ILE A 474 12.68 -20.61 4.96
N VAL A 475 12.99 -21.92 5.02
CA VAL A 475 13.43 -22.66 3.84
C VAL A 475 12.30 -23.03 2.87
N ASP A 476 11.07 -23.15 3.36
CA ASP A 476 9.88 -23.46 2.57
C ASP A 476 9.06 -22.19 2.23
N ASN A 477 9.59 -21.02 2.58
CA ASN A 477 9.04 -19.72 2.20
C ASN A 477 9.35 -19.46 0.73
N GLU A 478 8.34 -19.10 -0.05
CA GLU A 478 8.48 -18.89 -1.48
C GLU A 478 9.43 -17.72 -1.81
N GLY A 479 9.57 -16.74 -0.92
CA GLY A 479 10.47 -15.59 -1.05
C GLY A 479 11.92 -15.85 -0.62
N PHE A 480 12.31 -17.10 -0.34
CA PHE A 480 13.68 -17.48 0.05
C PHE A 480 14.65 -17.59 -1.15
N ASN A 481 14.97 -16.43 -1.71
CA ASN A 481 15.72 -16.26 -2.96
C ASN A 481 17.21 -16.03 -2.73
N ARG A 482 18.09 -16.78 -3.42
CA ARG A 482 19.55 -16.70 -3.25
C ARG A 482 20.27 -16.48 -4.58
N PHE A 483 20.77 -15.26 -4.80
CA PHE A 483 21.49 -14.91 -6.04
C PHE A 483 23.02 -14.92 -5.86
N TYR A 484 23.53 -15.22 -4.66
CA TYR A 484 24.96 -15.29 -4.33
C TYR A 484 25.73 -13.99 -4.61
N GLY A 485 25.01 -12.86 -4.68
CA GLY A 485 25.57 -11.55 -5.05
C GLY A 485 26.05 -11.45 -6.50
N LEU A 486 25.77 -12.43 -7.37
CA LEU A 486 26.23 -12.44 -8.76
C LEU A 486 25.68 -11.26 -9.59
N PRO A 487 24.37 -10.89 -9.52
CA PRO A 487 23.87 -9.71 -10.22
C PRO A 487 24.52 -8.41 -9.72
N LEU A 488 24.72 -8.29 -8.41
CA LEU A 488 25.41 -7.17 -7.80
C LEU A 488 26.85 -7.04 -8.33
N ILE A 489 27.64 -8.12 -8.30
CA ILE A 489 29.03 -8.10 -8.80
C ILE A 489 29.09 -7.73 -10.28
N LEU A 490 28.18 -8.27 -11.09
CA LEU A 490 28.11 -8.00 -12.52
C LEU A 490 27.81 -6.52 -12.81
N GLY A 491 26.88 -5.92 -12.07
CA GLY A 491 26.57 -4.49 -12.15
C GLY A 491 27.74 -3.60 -11.73
N ILE A 492 28.42 -3.91 -10.64
CA ILE A 492 29.62 -3.18 -10.19
C ILE A 492 30.73 -3.25 -11.26
N ALA A 493 30.97 -4.43 -11.83
CA ALA A 493 31.95 -4.60 -12.91
C ALA A 493 31.58 -3.77 -14.15
N GLY A 494 30.30 -3.72 -14.51
CA GLY A 494 29.79 -2.90 -15.61
C GLY A 494 29.90 -1.39 -15.35
N LEU A 495 29.62 -0.94 -14.12
CA LEU A 495 29.84 0.44 -13.69
C LEU A 495 31.32 0.85 -13.86
N PHE A 496 32.25 0.06 -13.34
CA PHE A 496 33.68 0.35 -13.49
C PHE A 496 34.15 0.29 -14.94
N PHE A 497 33.63 -0.64 -15.74
CA PHE A 497 33.91 -0.69 -17.16
C PHE A 497 33.45 0.60 -17.87
N LEU A 498 32.19 0.98 -17.68
CA LEU A 498 31.62 2.16 -18.33
C LEU A 498 32.32 3.43 -17.85
N TYR A 499 32.65 3.55 -16.56
CA TYR A 499 33.39 4.70 -16.03
C TYR A 499 34.74 4.91 -16.71
N ARG A 500 35.48 3.81 -16.97
CA ARG A 500 36.77 3.87 -17.68
C ARG A 500 36.60 4.26 -19.15
N ARG A 501 35.48 3.92 -19.78
CA ARG A 501 35.25 4.11 -21.22
C ARG A 501 34.49 5.39 -21.57
N ASN A 502 33.53 5.79 -20.74
CA ASN A 502 32.69 6.97 -20.90
C ASN A 502 32.17 7.47 -19.54
N ARG A 503 32.88 8.45 -18.98
CA ARG A 503 32.54 9.07 -17.69
C ARG A 503 31.22 9.84 -17.72
N ASN A 504 30.87 10.45 -18.84
CA ASN A 504 29.66 11.27 -18.95
C ASN A 504 28.41 10.39 -18.87
N ASP A 505 28.35 9.32 -19.66
CA ASP A 505 27.23 8.37 -19.62
C ASP A 505 27.14 7.68 -18.24
N THR A 506 28.28 7.36 -17.62
CA THR A 506 28.29 6.82 -16.26
C THR A 506 27.66 7.81 -15.29
N LEU A 507 28.04 9.10 -15.33
CA LEU A 507 27.46 10.11 -14.44
C LEU A 507 25.96 10.30 -14.67
N VAL A 508 25.49 10.25 -15.92
CA VAL A 508 24.06 10.31 -16.25
C VAL A 508 23.31 9.15 -15.60
N ILE A 509 23.78 7.91 -15.77
CA ILE A 509 23.12 6.72 -15.21
C ILE A 509 23.20 6.73 -13.67
N THR A 510 24.34 7.11 -13.09
CA THR A 510 24.49 7.26 -11.63
C THR A 510 23.56 8.36 -11.09
N THR A 511 23.37 9.45 -11.82
CA THR A 511 22.41 10.49 -11.44
C THR A 511 20.99 9.96 -11.46
N LEU A 512 20.60 9.21 -12.49
CA LEU A 512 19.31 8.53 -12.52
C LEU A 512 19.16 7.62 -11.29
N PHE A 513 20.13 6.73 -11.04
CA PHE A 513 20.15 5.83 -9.88
C PHE A 513 19.96 6.55 -8.54
N LEU A 514 20.68 7.65 -8.31
CA LEU A 514 20.62 8.40 -7.05
C LEU A 514 19.27 9.11 -6.86
N PHE A 515 18.73 9.74 -7.92
CA PHE A 515 17.50 10.52 -7.83
C PHE A 515 16.24 9.64 -7.79
N THR A 516 16.26 8.47 -8.42
CA THR A 516 15.15 7.49 -8.35
C THR A 516 15.34 6.47 -7.21
N GLY A 517 16.24 6.75 -6.27
CA GLY A 517 16.56 5.91 -5.12
C GLY A 517 16.77 6.76 -3.87
N LEU A 518 18.01 7.07 -3.53
CA LEU A 518 18.38 7.79 -2.31
C LEU A 518 17.71 9.17 -2.14
N ALA A 519 17.46 9.92 -3.23
CA ALA A 519 16.77 11.21 -3.12
C ALA A 519 15.31 11.07 -2.67
N ILE A 520 14.65 9.95 -3.00
CA ILE A 520 13.29 9.66 -2.57
C ILE A 520 13.24 9.49 -1.04
N ILE A 521 14.24 8.82 -0.45
CA ILE A 521 14.36 8.68 1.01
C ILE A 521 14.41 10.06 1.70
N ILE A 522 15.20 10.98 1.13
CA ILE A 522 15.32 12.34 1.66
C ILE A 522 13.98 13.07 1.59
N TYR A 523 13.28 12.97 0.45
CA TYR A 523 12.02 13.64 0.18
C TYR A 523 10.83 13.07 0.98
N LEU A 524 10.73 11.75 1.11
CA LEU A 524 9.65 11.12 1.87
C LEU A 524 9.85 11.27 3.38
N ASN A 525 11.11 11.34 3.83
CA ASN A 525 11.48 11.30 5.24
C ASN A 525 10.67 10.24 6.02
N GLN A 526 10.71 9.00 5.55
CA GLN A 526 9.87 7.92 6.06
C GLN A 526 10.07 7.71 7.56
N ASP A 527 8.97 7.69 8.30
CA ASP A 527 8.90 7.31 9.71
C ASP A 527 8.97 5.79 9.87
N PRO A 528 9.28 5.25 11.07
CA PRO A 528 9.36 3.81 11.27
C PRO A 528 7.97 3.15 11.28
N LEU A 529 7.94 1.81 11.37
CA LEU A 529 6.70 1.03 11.51
C LEU A 529 5.70 1.25 10.35
N GLN A 530 6.22 1.30 9.13
CA GLN A 530 5.40 1.36 7.92
C GLN A 530 4.41 0.18 7.88
N VAL A 531 3.20 0.41 7.36
CA VAL A 531 2.13 -0.60 7.28
C VAL A 531 2.38 -1.69 6.22
N ARG A 532 3.28 -1.43 5.27
CA ARG A 532 3.75 -2.39 4.27
C ARG A 532 5.15 -2.03 3.77
N GLU A 533 5.78 -2.97 3.07
CA GLU A 533 7.02 -2.73 2.35
C GLU A 533 6.82 -1.64 1.26
N ARG A 534 7.85 -0.80 1.04
CA ARG A 534 7.81 0.38 0.16
C ARG A 534 8.84 0.33 -0.98
N ASP A 535 9.29 -0.86 -1.33
CA ASP A 535 10.33 -1.11 -2.34
C ASP A 535 9.96 -0.58 -3.74
N TYR A 536 8.68 -0.64 -4.12
CA TYR A 536 8.16 -0.10 -5.39
C TYR A 536 8.48 1.39 -5.61
N ALA A 537 8.67 2.17 -4.55
CA ALA A 537 9.06 3.57 -4.67
C ALA A 537 10.46 3.74 -5.29
N TYR A 538 11.33 2.73 -5.20
CA TYR A 538 12.73 2.78 -5.62
C TYR A 538 13.01 2.03 -6.93
N VAL A 539 11.98 1.50 -7.59
CA VAL A 539 12.12 0.65 -8.80
C VAL A 539 12.92 1.35 -9.92
N GLY A 540 12.86 2.67 -10.01
CA GLY A 540 13.68 3.45 -10.96
C GLY A 540 15.19 3.32 -10.72
N SER A 541 15.63 3.18 -9.46
CA SER A 541 17.05 2.93 -9.17
C SER A 541 17.46 1.52 -9.58
N PHE A 542 16.57 0.53 -9.46
CA PHE A 542 16.82 -0.84 -9.90
C PHE A 542 16.90 -0.93 -11.42
N TYR A 543 16.04 -0.16 -12.12
CA TYR A 543 16.12 0.07 -13.56
C TYR A 543 17.48 0.64 -13.98
N ALA A 544 17.96 1.69 -13.29
CA ALA A 544 19.25 2.30 -13.58
C ALA A 544 20.41 1.33 -13.31
N TYR A 545 20.32 0.52 -12.27
CA TYR A 545 21.33 -0.48 -11.95
C TYR A 545 21.40 -1.62 -12.97
N ALA A 546 20.25 -2.04 -13.51
CA ALA A 546 20.19 -3.05 -14.57
C ALA A 546 20.93 -2.63 -15.85
N ILE A 547 21.04 -1.32 -16.12
CA ILE A 547 21.89 -0.80 -17.20
C ILE A 547 23.36 -1.20 -16.94
N PHE A 548 23.85 -1.01 -15.70
CA PHE A 548 25.21 -1.42 -15.34
C PHE A 548 25.41 -2.93 -15.40
N ILE A 549 24.41 -3.73 -15.00
CA ILE A 549 24.45 -5.20 -15.18
C ILE A 549 24.69 -5.57 -16.64
N GLY A 550 24.00 -4.92 -17.59
CA GLY A 550 24.24 -5.12 -19.01
C GLY A 550 25.69 -4.82 -19.43
N PHE A 551 26.27 -3.72 -18.93
CA PHE A 551 27.68 -3.38 -19.17
C PHE A 551 28.68 -4.35 -18.52
N GLY A 552 28.24 -5.16 -17.56
CA GLY A 552 29.04 -6.26 -17.02
C GLY A 552 29.48 -7.27 -18.09
N VAL A 553 28.70 -7.47 -19.15
CA VAL A 553 29.07 -8.30 -20.31
C VAL A 553 30.33 -7.76 -21.00
N PHE A 554 30.44 -6.43 -21.15
CA PHE A 554 31.65 -5.82 -21.70
C PHE A 554 32.85 -6.00 -20.78
N ALA A 555 32.66 -5.86 -19.47
CA ALA A 555 33.72 -6.04 -18.49
C ALA A 555 34.31 -7.46 -18.56
N ILE A 556 33.44 -8.48 -18.62
CA ILE A 556 33.85 -9.88 -18.75
C ILE A 556 34.53 -10.12 -20.10
N ARG A 557 33.96 -9.62 -21.21
CA ARG A 557 34.56 -9.78 -22.55
C ARG A 557 35.95 -9.17 -22.62
N GLU A 558 36.15 -7.96 -22.07
CA GLU A 558 37.45 -7.28 -22.04
C GLU A 558 38.46 -8.10 -21.23
N TRP A 559 38.06 -8.61 -20.07
CA TRP A 559 38.93 -9.46 -19.25
C TRP A 559 39.33 -10.76 -19.97
N LEU A 560 38.36 -11.49 -20.53
CA LEU A 560 38.60 -12.74 -21.26
C LEU A 560 39.43 -12.55 -22.53
N SER A 561 39.31 -11.39 -23.20
CA SER A 561 40.07 -11.11 -24.42
C SER A 561 41.59 -11.06 -24.20
N ARG A 562 42.06 -10.92 -22.95
CA ARG A 562 43.48 -10.97 -22.57
C ARG A 562 44.11 -12.34 -22.80
N PHE A 563 43.31 -13.40 -22.94
CA PHE A 563 43.76 -14.77 -23.17
C PHE A 563 43.70 -15.19 -24.66
N ASN A 564 43.73 -14.22 -25.59
CA ASN A 564 43.84 -14.42 -27.06
C ASN A 564 42.76 -15.29 -27.75
N ALA A 565 41.50 -15.24 -27.28
CA ALA A 565 40.36 -15.88 -27.96
C ALA A 565 39.12 -14.95 -28.12
N PRO A 566 39.14 -13.95 -29.03
CA PRO A 566 38.15 -12.86 -29.07
C PRO A 566 36.71 -13.27 -29.47
N LYS A 567 36.54 -14.36 -30.22
CA LYS A 567 35.21 -14.89 -30.57
C LYS A 567 34.63 -15.71 -29.41
N LEU A 568 35.47 -16.50 -28.75
CA LEU A 568 35.09 -17.29 -27.58
C LEU A 568 34.74 -16.38 -26.39
N SER A 569 35.45 -15.26 -26.22
CA SER A 569 35.21 -14.31 -25.14
C SER A 569 33.81 -13.70 -25.17
N LEU A 570 33.23 -13.44 -26.36
CA LEU A 570 31.86 -12.95 -26.49
C LEU A 570 30.85 -14.01 -26.05
N VAL A 571 30.99 -15.25 -26.54
CA VAL A 571 30.07 -16.34 -26.20
C VAL A 571 30.09 -16.60 -24.70
N VAL A 572 31.28 -16.73 -24.11
CA VAL A 572 31.44 -16.93 -22.67
C VAL A 572 30.92 -15.73 -21.87
N ALA A 573 31.24 -14.49 -22.25
CA ALA A 573 30.73 -13.31 -21.55
C ALA A 573 29.20 -13.20 -21.60
N SER A 574 28.58 -13.56 -22.73
CA SER A 574 27.12 -13.55 -22.88
C SER A 574 26.48 -14.65 -22.03
N LEU A 575 27.02 -15.87 -22.05
CA LEU A 575 26.52 -16.98 -21.24
C LEU A 575 26.67 -16.71 -19.74
N VAL A 576 27.84 -16.24 -19.30
CA VAL A 576 28.07 -15.86 -17.90
C VAL A 576 27.12 -14.74 -17.50
N GLY A 577 26.95 -13.71 -18.34
CA GLY A 577 26.01 -12.62 -18.06
C GLY A 577 24.55 -13.08 -17.90
N LEU A 578 24.09 -13.99 -18.79
CA LEU A 578 22.74 -14.56 -18.72
C LEU A 578 22.52 -15.45 -17.50
N LEU A 579 23.52 -16.25 -17.13
CA LEU A 579 23.43 -17.18 -15.98
C LEU A 579 23.57 -16.46 -14.64
N ALA A 580 24.48 -15.48 -14.55
CA ALA A 580 24.81 -14.78 -13.31
C ALA A 580 23.75 -13.77 -12.85
N ALA A 581 22.86 -13.33 -13.74
CA ALA A 581 21.78 -12.42 -13.38
C ALA A 581 20.39 -12.92 -13.85
N PRO A 582 19.98 -12.81 -15.13
CA PRO A 582 18.62 -13.17 -15.53
C PRO A 582 18.16 -14.58 -15.14
N ALA A 583 18.98 -15.61 -15.41
CA ALA A 583 18.55 -17.00 -15.21
C ALA A 583 18.41 -17.35 -13.72
N ILE A 584 19.39 -16.97 -12.89
CA ILE A 584 19.31 -17.24 -11.45
C ILE A 584 18.19 -16.44 -10.78
N MET A 585 18.00 -15.18 -11.18
CA MET A 585 16.91 -14.33 -10.66
C MET A 585 15.54 -14.90 -11.05
N GLY A 586 15.37 -15.30 -12.32
CA GLY A 586 14.12 -15.87 -12.80
C GLY A 586 13.80 -17.25 -12.21
N VAL A 587 14.80 -18.11 -11.98
CA VAL A 587 14.58 -19.45 -11.39
C VAL A 587 14.25 -19.35 -9.90
N GLN A 588 14.99 -18.53 -9.15
CA GLN A 588 14.74 -18.35 -7.72
C GLN A 588 13.42 -17.60 -7.49
N GLY A 589 13.20 -16.49 -8.19
CA GLY A 589 12.01 -15.64 -8.01
C GLY A 589 10.73 -16.11 -8.71
N TRP A 590 10.70 -17.28 -9.36
CA TRP A 590 9.44 -17.72 -10.00
C TRP A 590 8.37 -18.07 -8.96
N GLY A 591 8.77 -18.69 -7.85
CA GLY A 591 7.85 -19.24 -6.85
C GLY A 591 7.02 -18.17 -6.13
N ASP A 592 7.64 -17.05 -5.76
CA ASP A 592 7.00 -15.92 -5.08
C ASP A 592 6.36 -14.89 -6.02
N HIS A 593 6.52 -15.05 -7.33
CA HIS A 593 5.89 -14.18 -8.33
C HIS A 593 4.76 -14.86 -9.11
N ASP A 594 4.63 -16.18 -9.07
CA ASP A 594 3.55 -16.90 -9.76
C ASP A 594 2.20 -16.76 -9.04
N ARG A 595 1.42 -15.75 -9.45
CA ARG A 595 0.07 -15.46 -8.94
C ARG A 595 -1.05 -15.97 -9.85
N SER A 596 -0.74 -16.78 -10.86
CA SER A 596 -1.70 -17.23 -11.90
C SER A 596 -2.95 -17.96 -11.37
N GLY A 597 -2.85 -18.59 -10.20
CA GLY A 597 -3.95 -19.30 -9.54
C GLY A 597 -4.53 -18.59 -8.32
N LYS A 598 -4.12 -17.35 -8.05
CA LYS A 598 -4.43 -16.63 -6.82
C LYS A 598 -5.69 -15.77 -6.99
N THR A 599 -6.76 -16.15 -6.32
CA THR A 599 -8.04 -15.42 -6.30
C THR A 599 -8.47 -14.99 -4.90
N THR A 600 -7.59 -15.19 -3.92
CA THR A 600 -7.87 -15.14 -2.47
C THR A 600 -8.56 -13.86 -2.00
N ALA A 601 -8.18 -12.70 -2.52
CA ALA A 601 -8.79 -11.41 -2.15
C ALA A 601 -10.27 -11.32 -2.58
N LEU A 602 -10.63 -11.90 -3.73
CA LEU A 602 -12.01 -11.94 -4.20
C LEU A 602 -12.87 -12.90 -3.35
N GLU A 603 -12.37 -14.10 -3.04
CA GLU A 603 -13.11 -15.02 -2.17
C GLU A 603 -13.26 -14.44 -0.76
N TRP A 604 -12.21 -13.80 -0.24
CA TRP A 604 -12.29 -13.10 1.03
C TRP A 604 -13.41 -12.05 1.02
N ALA A 605 -13.45 -11.19 0.00
CA ALA A 605 -14.49 -10.17 -0.13
C ALA A 605 -15.90 -10.77 -0.24
N LYS A 606 -16.06 -11.84 -1.03
CA LYS A 606 -17.31 -12.60 -1.17
C LYS A 606 -17.77 -13.16 0.17
N ASN A 607 -16.87 -13.81 0.91
CA ASN A 607 -17.15 -14.41 2.21
C ASN A 607 -17.50 -13.34 3.25
N TYR A 608 -16.82 -12.19 3.24
CA TYR A 608 -17.12 -11.07 4.13
C TYR A 608 -18.53 -10.53 3.90
N LEU A 609 -18.89 -10.25 2.64
CA LEU A 609 -20.23 -9.80 2.27
C LEU A 609 -21.28 -10.87 2.61
N ASN A 610 -20.98 -12.15 2.36
CA ASN A 610 -21.87 -13.27 2.70
C ASN A 610 -22.02 -13.53 4.20
N SER A 611 -21.15 -12.98 5.05
CA SER A 611 -21.34 -12.98 6.50
C SER A 611 -22.51 -12.09 6.92
N CYS A 612 -22.83 -11.06 6.14
CA CYS A 612 -23.83 -10.07 6.48
C CYS A 612 -25.23 -10.49 6.02
N ALA A 613 -26.23 -10.25 6.88
CA ALA A 613 -27.65 -10.35 6.53
C ALA A 613 -28.03 -9.40 5.37
N PRO A 614 -29.16 -9.65 4.67
CA PRO A 614 -29.62 -8.79 3.58
C PRO A 614 -29.79 -7.32 4.00
N ASN A 615 -29.47 -6.38 3.10
CA ASN A 615 -29.59 -4.92 3.28
C ASN A 615 -28.79 -4.34 4.46
N ALA A 616 -27.77 -5.07 4.94
CA ALA A 616 -26.94 -4.66 6.07
C ALA A 616 -26.15 -3.35 5.82
N ILE A 617 -25.73 -2.74 6.91
CA ILE A 617 -24.66 -1.72 6.97
C ILE A 617 -23.43 -2.42 7.54
N LEU A 618 -22.34 -2.43 6.79
CA LEU A 618 -21.06 -3.01 7.20
C LEU A 618 -20.04 -1.89 7.36
N PHE A 619 -19.63 -1.61 8.59
CA PHE A 619 -18.56 -0.69 8.90
C PHE A 619 -17.20 -1.38 8.81
N VAL A 620 -16.31 -0.84 7.99
CA VAL A 620 -14.93 -1.30 7.78
C VAL A 620 -13.93 -0.18 7.99
N THR A 621 -12.66 -0.53 8.04
CA THR A 621 -11.54 0.41 8.09
C THR A 621 -10.49 0.03 7.06
N ALA A 622 -9.47 0.88 6.87
CA ALA A 622 -8.28 0.58 6.07
C ALA A 622 -8.53 0.20 4.59
N ASP A 623 -7.45 0.14 3.83
CA ASP A 623 -7.50 -0.08 2.39
C ASP A 623 -7.78 -1.56 2.07
N ASN A 624 -7.08 -2.49 2.73
CA ASN A 624 -7.22 -3.94 2.50
C ASN A 624 -8.60 -4.47 2.84
N ASP A 625 -9.28 -3.88 3.83
CA ASP A 625 -10.58 -4.37 4.27
C ASP A 625 -11.75 -3.63 3.55
N THR A 626 -11.46 -2.57 2.80
CA THR A 626 -12.44 -1.78 2.04
C THR A 626 -12.40 -2.06 0.54
N PHE A 627 -11.23 -1.99 -0.08
CA PHE A 627 -11.10 -1.95 -1.54
C PHE A 627 -11.50 -3.26 -2.24
N PRO A 628 -11.18 -4.46 -1.73
CA PRO A 628 -11.68 -5.70 -2.31
C PRO A 628 -13.21 -5.84 -2.20
N LEU A 629 -13.82 -5.30 -1.13
CA LEU A 629 -15.28 -5.28 -0.98
C LEU A 629 -15.93 -4.35 -2.03
N TRP A 630 -15.38 -3.14 -2.21
CA TRP A 630 -15.84 -2.23 -3.25
C TRP A 630 -15.67 -2.82 -4.65
N TYR A 631 -14.55 -3.51 -4.93
CA TYR A 631 -14.39 -4.26 -6.18
C TYR A 631 -15.51 -5.29 -6.38
N ALA A 632 -15.75 -6.14 -5.37
CA ALA A 632 -16.77 -7.18 -5.47
C ALA A 632 -18.17 -6.59 -5.75
N GLN A 633 -18.51 -5.46 -5.15
CA GLN A 633 -19.81 -4.80 -5.34
C GLN A 633 -19.89 -4.01 -6.65
N GLU A 634 -18.91 -3.17 -6.95
CA GLU A 634 -18.99 -2.23 -8.06
C GLU A 634 -18.69 -2.88 -9.40
N VAL A 635 -17.78 -3.86 -9.43
CA VAL A 635 -17.33 -4.53 -10.66
C VAL A 635 -18.11 -5.83 -10.86
N GLU A 636 -17.99 -6.78 -9.93
CA GLU A 636 -18.61 -8.11 -10.05
C GLU A 636 -20.09 -8.19 -9.60
N ARG A 637 -20.64 -7.11 -9.06
CA ARG A 637 -22.06 -6.98 -8.67
C ARG A 637 -22.51 -7.94 -7.56
N ILE A 638 -21.59 -8.29 -6.67
CA ILE A 638 -21.82 -9.22 -5.56
C ILE A 638 -22.40 -8.47 -4.37
N ARG A 639 -23.51 -8.97 -3.80
CA ARG A 639 -24.13 -8.42 -2.57
C ARG A 639 -24.23 -6.89 -2.55
N THR A 640 -24.71 -6.33 -3.66
CA THR A 640 -24.89 -4.88 -3.85
C THR A 640 -26.02 -4.29 -3.00
N ASP A 641 -26.71 -5.13 -2.21
CA ASP A 641 -27.67 -4.75 -1.17
C ASP A 641 -26.98 -4.20 0.11
N ILE A 642 -25.77 -4.67 0.42
CA ILE A 642 -25.02 -4.26 1.60
C ILE A 642 -24.42 -2.87 1.38
N ARG A 643 -24.49 -1.99 2.38
CA ARG A 643 -23.71 -0.75 2.39
C ARG A 643 -22.37 -0.98 3.09
N VAL A 644 -21.27 -0.93 2.35
CA VAL A 644 -19.91 -0.90 2.91
C VAL A 644 -19.52 0.54 3.23
N VAL A 645 -19.23 0.83 4.50
CA VAL A 645 -18.89 2.16 5.00
C VAL A 645 -17.48 2.12 5.61
N ASN A 646 -16.53 2.82 5.01
CA ASN A 646 -15.22 3.00 5.65
C ASN A 646 -15.32 4.13 6.69
N ILE A 647 -15.10 3.80 7.96
CA ILE A 647 -15.24 4.75 9.08
C ILE A 647 -14.26 5.92 8.95
N GLN A 648 -13.04 5.69 8.46
CA GLN A 648 -12.01 6.72 8.36
C GLN A 648 -12.44 7.82 7.37
N TYR A 649 -13.16 7.45 6.31
CA TYR A 649 -13.72 8.40 5.34
C TYR A 649 -14.95 9.16 5.86
N LEU A 650 -15.61 8.75 6.94
CA LEU A 650 -16.69 9.54 7.57
C LEU A 650 -16.20 10.84 8.20
N SER A 651 -14.89 11.08 8.25
CA SER A 651 -14.33 12.39 8.64
C SER A 651 -14.53 13.45 7.55
N ASP A 652 -14.79 13.03 6.31
CA ASP A 652 -15.05 13.88 5.15
C ASP A 652 -16.56 14.09 4.96
N ASP A 653 -17.00 15.35 4.94
CA ASP A 653 -18.41 15.72 4.79
C ASP A 653 -19.02 15.24 3.47
N SER A 654 -18.21 15.18 2.41
CA SER A 654 -18.65 14.69 1.11
C SER A 654 -18.95 13.19 1.14
N TYR A 655 -18.19 12.42 1.91
CA TYR A 655 -18.42 10.98 2.07
C TYR A 655 -19.68 10.72 2.90
N ILE A 656 -19.92 11.48 3.99
CA ILE A 656 -21.19 11.43 4.74
C ILE A 656 -22.38 11.74 3.81
N ASN A 657 -22.26 12.78 2.98
CA ASN A 657 -23.31 13.14 2.01
C ASN A 657 -23.56 12.02 1.00
N GLN A 658 -22.52 11.33 0.55
CA GLN A 658 -22.65 10.17 -0.35
C GLN A 658 -23.40 9.00 0.29
N MET A 659 -23.24 8.80 1.61
CA MET A 659 -23.97 7.75 2.33
C MET A 659 -25.48 8.00 2.41
N LYS A 660 -25.92 9.25 2.24
CA LYS A 660 -27.34 9.65 2.17
C LYS A 660 -27.99 9.37 0.81
N LEU A 661 -27.22 8.88 -0.16
CA LEU A 661 -27.71 8.53 -1.49
C LEU A 661 -27.89 7.01 -1.63
N LYS A 662 -28.84 6.61 -2.48
CA LYS A 662 -29.00 5.20 -2.88
C LYS A 662 -27.77 4.78 -3.69
N LEU A 663 -27.20 3.62 -3.37
CA LEU A 663 -26.06 3.05 -4.08
C LEU A 663 -26.39 1.63 -4.51
N ASN A 664 -26.39 1.37 -5.82
CA ASN A 664 -26.86 0.09 -6.39
C ASN A 664 -28.22 -0.32 -5.79
N ASN A 665 -28.29 -1.50 -5.16
CA ASN A 665 -29.49 -2.01 -4.48
C ASN A 665 -29.57 -1.59 -3.00
N SER A 666 -28.52 -1.00 -2.45
CA SER A 666 -28.46 -0.53 -1.07
C SER A 666 -29.23 0.77 -0.88
N ALA A 667 -30.17 0.78 0.08
CA ALA A 667 -30.89 1.99 0.46
C ALA A 667 -29.92 3.08 1.01
N PRO A 668 -30.32 4.37 0.98
CA PRO A 668 -29.65 5.42 1.74
C PRO A 668 -29.43 5.03 3.21
N LEU A 669 -28.33 5.49 3.80
CA LEU A 669 -28.15 5.38 5.24
C LEU A 669 -29.09 6.34 5.99
N PRO A 670 -29.57 5.97 7.20
CA PRO A 670 -30.50 6.76 7.99
C PRO A 670 -29.84 7.95 8.69
N VAL A 671 -28.92 8.66 8.04
CA VAL A 671 -28.26 9.85 8.60
C VAL A 671 -29.27 11.00 8.66
N LYS A 672 -29.64 11.43 9.87
CA LYS A 672 -30.60 12.51 10.11
C LYS A 672 -29.93 13.86 10.29
N MET A 673 -28.66 13.89 10.65
CA MET A 673 -27.92 15.15 10.73
C MET A 673 -27.99 15.91 9.39
N PRO A 674 -28.37 17.20 9.40
CA PRO A 674 -28.33 18.04 8.22
C PRO A 674 -26.87 18.42 7.90
N THR A 675 -26.56 18.63 6.62
CA THR A 675 -25.18 18.76 6.12
C THR A 675 -24.42 19.88 6.81
N GLU A 676 -25.10 20.97 7.15
CA GLU A 676 -24.57 22.14 7.84
C GLU A 676 -23.93 21.81 9.20
N LYS A 677 -24.27 20.66 9.82
CA LYS A 677 -23.77 20.24 11.13
C LYS A 677 -22.41 19.53 11.08
N TYR A 678 -21.96 19.11 9.90
CA TYR A 678 -20.72 18.33 9.74
C TYR A 678 -19.84 18.75 8.57
N VAL A 679 -20.16 19.84 7.85
CA VAL A 679 -19.25 20.44 6.86
C VAL A 679 -17.89 20.78 7.48
N ASN A 680 -16.80 20.72 6.70
CA ASN A 680 -15.45 20.99 7.19
C ASN A 680 -15.34 22.31 7.96
N GLY A 681 -14.80 22.29 9.18
CA GLY A 681 -14.77 23.42 10.11
C GLY A 681 -15.93 23.44 11.11
N VAL A 682 -16.87 22.49 11.04
CA VAL A 682 -17.99 22.37 11.97
C VAL A 682 -17.95 20.98 12.62
N ARG A 683 -17.81 20.95 13.95
CA ARG A 683 -17.76 19.72 14.77
C ARG A 683 -16.76 18.68 14.23
N ASP A 684 -15.60 19.16 13.75
CA ASP A 684 -14.53 18.26 13.29
C ASP A 684 -14.03 17.37 14.45
N TYR A 685 -14.06 17.90 15.67
CA TYR A 685 -13.89 17.17 16.92
C TYR A 685 -14.77 17.76 18.03
N ILE A 686 -15.11 16.94 19.03
CA ILE A 686 -15.86 17.30 20.23
C ILE A 686 -15.11 16.71 21.43
N GLN A 687 -14.73 17.54 22.39
CA GLN A 687 -14.01 17.07 23.59
C GLN A 687 -14.98 16.56 24.65
N TYR A 688 -14.56 15.52 25.37
CA TYR A 688 -15.25 15.07 26.58
C TYR A 688 -14.99 16.02 27.74
N ASP A 689 -16.08 16.44 28.39
CA ASP A 689 -16.06 17.18 29.64
C ASP A 689 -16.96 16.45 30.66
N ASP A 690 -16.42 16.16 31.84
CA ASP A 690 -17.09 15.32 32.83
C ASP A 690 -18.05 16.15 33.69
N PHE A 691 -19.34 16.10 33.34
CA PHE A 691 -20.40 16.78 34.07
C PHE A 691 -20.91 15.97 35.28
N GLY A 692 -20.23 14.87 35.65
CA GLY A 692 -20.61 14.02 36.78
C GLY A 692 -21.89 13.21 36.55
N ILE A 693 -22.33 13.05 35.30
CA ILE A 693 -23.52 12.29 34.93
C ILE A 693 -23.22 10.78 35.08
N LYS A 694 -23.70 10.21 36.18
CA LYS A 694 -23.46 8.80 36.52
C LYS A 694 -24.37 7.82 35.77
N ASP A 695 -25.59 8.23 35.47
CA ASP A 695 -26.55 7.40 34.74
C ASP A 695 -26.25 7.37 33.24
N SER A 696 -26.62 6.28 32.57
CA SER A 696 -26.53 6.19 31.12
C SER A 696 -27.57 7.09 30.43
N VAL A 697 -27.16 7.87 29.43
CA VAL A 697 -28.04 8.82 28.71
C VAL A 697 -28.41 8.26 27.34
N GLU A 698 -29.68 8.43 26.95
CA GLU A 698 -30.17 7.93 25.67
C GLU A 698 -29.45 8.59 24.49
N LEU A 699 -29.01 7.77 23.52
CA LEU A 699 -28.15 8.21 22.43
C LEU A 699 -28.77 9.32 21.58
N LYS A 700 -30.10 9.27 21.38
CA LYS A 700 -30.83 10.32 20.65
C LYS A 700 -30.78 11.67 21.37
N ASP A 701 -30.91 11.66 22.69
CA ASP A 701 -30.85 12.88 23.51
C ASP A 701 -29.43 13.46 23.49
N LEU A 702 -28.41 12.60 23.62
CA LEU A 702 -27.02 13.02 23.47
C LEU A 702 -26.73 13.65 22.11
N LEU A 703 -27.16 13.01 21.01
CA LEU A 703 -26.97 13.55 19.67
C LEU A 703 -27.67 14.90 19.49
N SER A 704 -28.82 15.12 20.13
CA SER A 704 -29.51 16.42 20.09
C SER A 704 -28.67 17.53 20.71
N VAL A 705 -28.01 17.27 21.85
CA VAL A 705 -27.09 18.21 22.52
C VAL A 705 -25.82 18.41 21.70
N LEU A 706 -25.20 17.32 21.23
CA LEU A 706 -23.96 17.35 20.44
C LEU A 706 -24.10 18.10 19.11
N THR A 707 -25.31 18.12 18.54
CA THR A 707 -25.62 18.79 17.27
C THR A 707 -26.38 20.11 17.43
N SER A 708 -26.67 20.52 18.66
CA SER A 708 -27.33 21.79 18.97
C SER A 708 -26.42 22.98 18.63
N ASP A 709 -27.02 24.05 18.11
CA ASP A 709 -26.37 25.36 17.94
C ASP A 709 -26.75 26.34 19.08
N GLU A 710 -27.56 25.89 20.04
CA GLU A 710 -27.99 26.71 21.17
C GLU A 710 -26.85 26.87 22.18
N LYS A 711 -26.65 28.10 22.66
CA LYS A 711 -25.56 28.42 23.59
C LYS A 711 -25.67 27.69 24.94
N SER A 712 -26.88 27.29 25.34
CA SER A 712 -27.11 26.51 26.57
C SER A 712 -26.51 25.11 26.51
N ASP A 713 -26.29 24.60 25.30
CA ASP A 713 -25.85 23.22 25.05
C ASP A 713 -24.36 23.19 24.66
N MET A 714 -23.66 24.31 24.82
CA MET A 714 -22.27 24.52 24.45
C MET A 714 -21.46 25.11 25.60
N LEU A 715 -20.15 24.91 25.54
CA LEU A 715 -19.20 25.55 26.45
C LEU A 715 -18.68 26.86 25.86
N PRO A 716 -18.65 27.96 26.63
CA PRO A 716 -17.99 29.19 26.23
C PRO A 716 -16.47 29.02 26.29
N LEU A 717 -15.77 29.48 25.24
CA LEU A 717 -14.31 29.60 25.20
C LEU A 717 -13.85 30.98 25.67
N THR A 718 -12.56 31.10 25.98
CA THR A 718 -11.93 32.33 26.46
C THR A 718 -11.97 33.47 25.44
N ASP A 719 -12.06 33.17 24.15
CA ASP A 719 -12.21 34.13 23.06
C ASP A 719 -13.67 34.58 22.82
N GLY A 720 -14.61 34.08 23.63
CA GLY A 720 -16.04 34.37 23.55
C GLY A 720 -16.80 33.53 22.52
N SER A 721 -16.13 32.61 21.82
CA SER A 721 -16.78 31.61 20.98
C SER A 721 -17.39 30.48 21.83
N PHE A 722 -18.21 29.63 21.22
CA PHE A 722 -18.86 28.49 21.88
C PHE A 722 -18.50 27.20 21.15
N VAL A 723 -18.31 26.12 21.89
CA VAL A 723 -17.99 24.80 21.35
C VAL A 723 -18.92 23.73 21.89
N ASN A 724 -19.28 22.77 21.03
CA ASN A 724 -19.95 21.56 21.47
C ASN A 724 -18.99 20.71 22.31
N PHE A 725 -19.53 20.01 23.30
CA PHE A 725 -18.80 19.13 24.20
C PHE A 725 -19.59 17.84 24.42
N LEU A 726 -18.91 16.77 24.83
CA LEU A 726 -19.52 15.51 25.20
C LEU A 726 -19.71 15.48 26.73
N PRO A 727 -20.94 15.56 27.28
CA PRO A 727 -21.19 15.72 28.72
C PRO A 727 -21.02 14.43 29.54
N THR A 728 -21.06 13.27 28.89
CA THR A 728 -20.92 11.95 29.53
C THR A 728 -20.42 10.93 28.51
N LYS A 729 -19.80 9.86 28.99
CA LYS A 729 -19.45 8.68 28.18
C LYS A 729 -20.42 7.52 28.37
N ASN A 730 -21.36 7.62 29.30
CA ASN A 730 -22.30 6.55 29.61
C ASN A 730 -23.49 6.63 28.67
N PHE A 731 -23.45 5.83 27.60
CA PHE A 731 -24.46 5.84 26.55
C PHE A 731 -25.49 4.75 26.77
N LYS A 732 -26.72 5.04 26.37
CA LYS A 732 -27.86 4.13 26.40
C LYS A 732 -28.56 4.11 25.04
N LEU A 733 -29.04 2.94 24.65
CA LEU A 733 -29.99 2.78 23.56
C LEU A 733 -31.14 1.90 24.02
N THR A 734 -32.35 2.46 24.05
CA THR A 734 -33.55 1.71 24.43
C THR A 734 -33.97 0.74 23.34
N VAL A 735 -34.36 -0.49 23.71
CA VAL A 735 -34.62 -1.58 22.77
C VAL A 735 -36.04 -2.09 22.92
N ASP A 736 -36.77 -2.14 21.82
CA ASP A 736 -38.07 -2.80 21.71
C ASP A 736 -37.91 -4.20 21.10
N PRO A 737 -38.10 -5.28 21.89
CA PRO A 737 -37.98 -6.64 21.38
C PRO A 737 -38.97 -6.97 20.25
N ASP A 738 -40.17 -6.38 20.23
CA ASP A 738 -41.16 -6.63 19.18
C ASP A 738 -40.75 -5.97 17.86
N GLN A 739 -40.09 -4.81 17.92
CA GLN A 739 -39.45 -4.18 16.77
C GLN A 739 -38.35 -5.07 16.19
N LEU A 740 -37.48 -5.66 17.02
CA LEU A 740 -36.40 -6.53 16.54
C LEU A 740 -36.91 -7.78 15.82
N ILE A 741 -38.04 -8.34 16.27
CA ILE A 741 -38.69 -9.47 15.60
C ILE A 741 -39.30 -9.00 14.27
N LYS A 742 -39.98 -7.84 14.27
CA LYS A 742 -40.60 -7.25 13.08
C LYS A 742 -39.57 -6.95 11.98
N THR A 743 -38.38 -6.48 12.34
CA THR A 743 -37.31 -6.19 11.38
C THR A 743 -36.41 -7.40 11.08
N HIS A 744 -36.74 -8.58 11.61
CA HIS A 744 -35.95 -9.80 11.47
C HIS A 744 -34.50 -9.66 11.97
N THR A 745 -34.27 -8.77 12.92
CA THR A 745 -32.97 -8.65 13.60
C THR A 745 -32.69 -9.89 14.44
N ILE A 746 -33.74 -10.42 15.08
CA ILE A 746 -33.70 -11.65 15.87
C ILE A 746 -34.88 -12.56 15.49
N SER A 747 -34.81 -13.83 15.87
CA SER A 747 -35.96 -14.72 15.79
C SER A 747 -36.90 -14.54 16.98
N ALA A 748 -38.17 -14.92 16.83
CA ALA A 748 -39.13 -14.89 17.94
C ALA A 748 -38.69 -15.74 19.15
N LYS A 749 -37.86 -16.77 18.92
CA LYS A 749 -37.31 -17.64 19.98
C LYS A 749 -36.25 -16.94 20.84
N ASP A 750 -35.67 -15.86 20.33
CA ASP A 750 -34.60 -15.12 21.01
C ASP A 750 -35.14 -13.92 21.81
N LYS A 751 -36.46 -13.70 21.85
CA LYS A 751 -37.09 -12.55 22.54
C LYS A 751 -36.64 -12.43 23.99
N ASP A 752 -36.53 -13.55 24.71
CA ASP A 752 -36.13 -13.57 26.12
C ASP A 752 -34.64 -13.27 26.35
N LYS A 753 -33.81 -13.36 25.30
CA LYS A 753 -32.39 -13.03 25.33
C LYS A 753 -32.15 -11.53 25.19
N VAL A 754 -33.14 -10.75 24.77
CA VAL A 754 -33.01 -9.31 24.50
C VAL A 754 -32.93 -8.51 25.80
N ALA A 755 -31.98 -7.58 25.87
CA ALA A 755 -31.89 -6.59 26.93
C ALA A 755 -32.92 -5.48 26.68
N LYS A 756 -33.56 -4.95 27.74
CA LYS A 756 -34.50 -3.82 27.62
C LYS A 756 -33.83 -2.54 27.12
N GLN A 757 -32.54 -2.39 27.42
CA GLN A 757 -31.69 -1.30 26.98
C GLN A 757 -30.27 -1.82 26.80
N MET A 758 -29.58 -1.31 25.78
CA MET A 758 -28.13 -1.45 25.68
C MET A 758 -27.48 -0.29 26.42
N GLU A 759 -26.47 -0.57 27.23
CA GLU A 759 -25.70 0.44 27.94
C GLU A 759 -24.23 0.18 27.72
N TRP A 760 -23.47 1.19 27.30
CA TRP A 760 -22.04 1.06 27.06
C TRP A 760 -21.30 2.35 27.37
N ASN A 761 -19.99 2.25 27.55
CA ASN A 761 -19.14 3.41 27.77
C ASN A 761 -18.42 3.76 26.46
N TYR A 762 -18.55 5.01 26.03
CA TYR A 762 -17.78 5.54 24.91
C TYR A 762 -16.30 5.65 25.30
N ASN A 763 -15.45 4.97 24.57
CA ASN A 763 -14.07 4.66 24.98
C ASN A 763 -13.02 5.69 24.52
N LYS A 764 -13.42 6.87 24.03
CA LYS A 764 -12.49 7.95 23.60
C LYS A 764 -12.72 9.25 24.39
N ASN A 765 -11.67 10.09 24.48
CA ASN A 765 -11.75 11.43 25.08
C ASN A 765 -12.12 12.52 24.07
N ILE A 766 -11.91 12.24 22.78
CA ILE A 766 -12.24 13.14 21.69
C ILE A 766 -13.15 12.35 20.76
N MET A 767 -14.33 12.89 20.51
CA MET A 767 -15.26 12.39 19.51
C MET A 767 -15.00 13.11 18.19
N PHE A 768 -14.59 12.36 17.17
CA PHE A 768 -14.41 12.91 15.85
C PHE A 768 -15.73 12.92 15.09
N LYS A 769 -15.80 13.72 14.02
CA LYS A 769 -16.94 13.74 13.10
C LYS A 769 -17.36 12.35 12.60
N SER A 770 -16.40 11.46 12.39
CA SER A 770 -16.65 10.06 12.01
C SER A 770 -17.44 9.28 13.06
N ASP A 771 -17.09 9.45 14.34
CA ASP A 771 -17.82 8.85 15.48
C ASP A 771 -19.24 9.42 15.57
N LEU A 772 -19.39 10.74 15.40
CA LEU A 772 -20.69 11.41 15.43
C LEU A 772 -21.62 10.90 14.32
N ALA A 773 -21.10 10.74 13.09
CA ALA A 773 -21.85 10.18 11.96
C ALA A 773 -22.24 8.72 12.18
N LEU A 774 -21.32 7.91 12.72
CA LEU A 774 -21.59 6.51 13.06
C LEU A 774 -22.70 6.39 14.11
N LEU A 775 -22.64 7.19 15.17
CA LEU A 775 -23.65 7.20 16.23
C LEU A 775 -25.01 7.70 15.73
N ASP A 776 -25.05 8.70 14.85
CA ASP A 776 -26.28 9.15 14.19
C ASP A 776 -26.93 8.05 13.34
N ILE A 777 -26.13 7.27 12.62
CA ILE A 777 -26.62 6.09 11.88
C ILE A 777 -27.25 5.09 12.85
N ILE A 778 -26.56 4.74 13.94
CA ILE A 778 -27.06 3.76 14.92
C ILE A 778 -28.37 4.24 15.55
N ALA A 779 -28.41 5.49 16.01
CA ALA A 779 -29.56 6.07 16.69
C ALA A 779 -30.82 6.12 15.81
N ASN A 780 -30.66 6.32 14.51
CA ASN A 780 -31.77 6.52 13.57
C ASN A 780 -32.10 5.27 12.73
N ASN A 781 -31.34 4.19 12.86
CA ASN A 781 -31.56 2.95 12.12
C ASN A 781 -32.83 2.19 12.54
N ASN A 782 -33.30 2.36 13.80
CA ASN A 782 -34.50 1.69 14.32
C ASN A 782 -34.51 0.16 14.06
N TRP A 783 -33.33 -0.45 14.02
CA TRP A 783 -33.12 -1.87 13.68
C TRP A 783 -33.68 -2.29 12.31
N GLU A 784 -33.99 -1.36 11.40
CA GLU A 784 -34.51 -1.66 10.05
C GLU A 784 -33.44 -2.29 9.16
N ARG A 785 -32.17 -1.95 9.40
CA ARG A 785 -31.02 -2.55 8.73
C ARG A 785 -30.11 -3.24 9.74
N PRO A 786 -29.69 -4.48 9.49
CA PRO A 786 -28.65 -5.11 10.30
C PRO A 786 -27.35 -4.29 10.30
N ILE A 787 -26.74 -4.08 11.46
CA ILE A 787 -25.47 -3.34 11.59
C ILE A 787 -24.36 -4.33 11.88
N TYR A 788 -23.29 -4.25 11.09
CA TYR A 788 -22.09 -5.07 11.21
C TYR A 788 -20.85 -4.20 11.29
N PHE A 789 -19.85 -4.74 11.97
CA PHE A 789 -18.50 -4.20 12.04
C PHE A 789 -17.51 -5.23 11.52
N GLU A 790 -16.41 -4.73 10.98
CA GLU A 790 -15.23 -5.51 10.70
C GLU A 790 -14.68 -6.17 11.99
N SER A 791 -14.17 -7.40 11.89
CA SER A 791 -13.67 -8.17 13.03
C SER A 791 -12.24 -7.81 13.47
N ASN A 792 -11.38 -7.35 12.55
CA ASN A 792 -9.94 -7.22 12.76
C ASN A 792 -9.48 -5.76 12.90
N VAL A 793 -10.22 -4.96 13.67
CA VAL A 793 -9.91 -3.54 13.90
C VAL A 793 -9.61 -3.24 15.37
N SER A 794 -9.00 -2.07 15.62
CA SER A 794 -8.72 -1.59 16.97
C SER A 794 -9.99 -1.37 17.79
N GLU A 795 -9.91 -1.60 19.10
CA GLU A 795 -11.09 -1.60 20.00
C GLU A 795 -11.83 -0.25 20.04
N ASP A 796 -11.12 0.84 19.79
CA ASP A 796 -11.70 2.19 19.73
C ASP A 796 -12.62 2.39 18.51
N THR A 797 -12.47 1.58 17.46
CA THR A 797 -13.35 1.62 16.27
C THR A 797 -14.79 1.24 16.61
N TYR A 798 -15.01 0.37 17.59
CA TYR A 798 -16.35 -0.09 17.98
C TYR A 798 -17.10 0.89 18.89
N VAL A 799 -16.51 2.04 19.24
CA VAL A 799 -17.10 3.10 20.09
C VAL A 799 -17.71 2.58 21.41
N GLY A 800 -17.12 1.50 21.95
CA GLY A 800 -17.56 0.84 23.20
C GLY A 800 -18.64 -0.24 23.05
N LEU A 801 -19.10 -0.55 21.83
CA LEU A 801 -20.17 -1.52 21.57
C LEU A 801 -19.73 -2.99 21.65
N GLY A 802 -18.44 -3.27 21.90
CA GLY A 802 -17.83 -4.60 21.78
C GLY A 802 -18.59 -5.74 22.47
N LYS A 803 -19.20 -5.51 23.65
CA LYS A 803 -19.96 -6.54 24.39
C LYS A 803 -21.30 -6.94 23.76
N TYR A 804 -21.78 -6.19 22.76
CA TYR A 804 -23.00 -6.47 21.99
C TYR A 804 -22.69 -6.95 20.57
N LEU A 805 -21.42 -7.25 20.27
CA LEU A 805 -20.99 -7.74 18.97
C LEU A 805 -20.87 -9.26 18.97
N TYR A 806 -21.48 -9.90 17.97
CA TYR A 806 -21.49 -11.34 17.78
C TYR A 806 -20.99 -11.71 16.38
N LEU A 807 -20.05 -12.64 16.30
CA LEU A 807 -19.45 -13.08 15.04
C LEU A 807 -20.43 -13.93 14.20
N GLU A 808 -20.55 -13.59 12.91
CA GLU A 808 -21.39 -14.28 11.91
C GLU A 808 -20.61 -14.69 10.66
N GLY A 809 -19.33 -15.04 10.81
CA GLY A 809 -18.42 -15.36 9.72
C GLY A 809 -17.15 -14.54 9.88
N TYR A 810 -16.95 -13.55 9.00
CA TYR A 810 -15.91 -12.54 9.18
C TYR A 810 -16.43 -11.23 9.80
N ALA A 811 -17.75 -11.01 9.80
CA ALA A 811 -18.34 -9.77 10.28
C ALA A 811 -18.95 -9.94 11.69
N LEU A 812 -18.85 -8.88 12.49
CA LEU A 812 -19.40 -8.76 13.84
C LEU A 812 -20.76 -8.06 13.79
N ARG A 813 -21.85 -8.76 14.06
CA ARG A 813 -23.20 -8.18 14.11
C ARG A 813 -23.49 -7.53 15.45
N LEU A 814 -24.06 -6.33 15.42
CA LEU A 814 -24.62 -5.69 16.62
C LEU A 814 -25.95 -6.33 17.00
N LEU A 815 -26.01 -6.95 18.19
CA LEU A 815 -27.21 -7.60 18.74
C LEU A 815 -27.45 -7.16 20.19
N PRO A 816 -28.67 -6.70 20.54
CA PRO A 816 -29.01 -6.19 21.87
C PRO A 816 -29.32 -7.30 22.88
N PHE A 817 -28.47 -8.33 22.97
CA PHE A 817 -28.67 -9.41 23.92
C PHE A 817 -28.21 -9.04 25.34
N LYS A 818 -28.79 -9.70 26.34
CA LYS A 818 -28.38 -9.60 27.74
C LYS A 818 -26.94 -10.06 27.86
N VAL A 819 -26.11 -9.22 28.47
CA VAL A 819 -24.71 -9.53 28.74
C VAL A 819 -24.65 -10.40 29.99
N ASP A 820 -24.13 -11.62 29.86
CA ASP A 820 -23.82 -12.48 31.00
C ASP A 820 -22.51 -11.99 31.65
N PRO A 821 -22.52 -11.55 32.93
CA PRO A 821 -21.32 -11.11 33.62
C PRO A 821 -20.23 -12.18 33.73
N ASN A 822 -20.60 -13.46 33.62
CA ASN A 822 -19.67 -14.59 33.71
C ASN A 822 -19.06 -14.99 32.35
N ASP A 823 -19.59 -14.46 31.24
CA ASP A 823 -19.08 -14.78 29.90
C ASP A 823 -17.85 -13.92 29.58
N THR A 824 -16.68 -14.50 29.86
CA THR A 824 -15.36 -13.91 29.67
C THR A 824 -14.88 -13.88 28.22
N ARG A 825 -15.62 -14.50 27.29
CA ARG A 825 -15.24 -14.53 25.87
C ARG A 825 -15.25 -13.14 25.27
N ASP A 826 -14.32 -12.89 24.37
CA ASP A 826 -14.31 -11.65 23.59
C ASP A 826 -15.28 -11.70 22.39
N LYS A 827 -15.35 -10.61 21.63
CA LYS A 827 -16.24 -10.47 20.46
C LYS A 827 -15.90 -11.40 19.28
N LEU A 828 -14.65 -11.86 19.16
CA LEU A 828 -14.23 -12.83 18.14
C LEU A 828 -14.57 -14.26 18.56
N GLU A 829 -14.64 -14.50 19.86
CA GLU A 829 -15.05 -15.79 20.43
C GLU A 829 -16.57 -15.92 20.58
N LYS A 830 -17.31 -14.81 20.73
CA LYS A 830 -18.78 -14.80 20.84
C LYS A 830 -19.43 -14.92 19.46
N THR A 831 -20.05 -16.05 19.16
CA THR A 831 -20.68 -16.32 17.85
C THR A 831 -22.20 -16.30 17.92
N ASN A 832 -22.86 -15.86 16.84
CA ASN A 832 -24.26 -16.21 16.59
C ASN A 832 -24.30 -17.59 15.90
N SER A 833 -24.14 -18.65 16.70
CA SER A 833 -23.67 -19.96 16.25
C SER A 833 -24.48 -20.60 15.12
N ASP A 834 -25.82 -20.52 15.14
CA ASP A 834 -26.64 -21.15 14.10
C ASP A 834 -26.53 -20.44 12.75
N LEU A 835 -26.50 -19.10 12.75
CA LEU A 835 -26.36 -18.31 11.53
C LEU A 835 -24.92 -18.34 11.01
N MET A 836 -23.93 -18.27 11.91
CA MET A 836 -22.53 -18.43 11.55
C MET A 836 -22.25 -19.82 10.95
N TYR A 837 -22.87 -20.88 11.49
CA TYR A 837 -22.79 -22.21 10.91
C TYR A 837 -23.34 -22.24 9.47
N ASP A 838 -24.51 -21.63 9.21
CA ASP A 838 -25.06 -21.56 7.86
C ASP A 838 -24.11 -20.83 6.89
N ASN A 839 -23.58 -19.67 7.31
CA ASN A 839 -22.65 -18.88 6.52
C ASN A 839 -21.37 -19.68 6.19
N LEU A 840 -20.71 -20.24 7.21
CA LEU A 840 -19.46 -20.97 7.03
C LEU A 840 -19.62 -22.32 6.34
N MET A 841 -20.75 -23.01 6.53
CA MET A 841 -20.99 -24.33 5.93
C MET A 841 -21.43 -24.22 4.47
N HIS A 842 -22.28 -23.24 4.14
CA HIS A 842 -23.00 -23.20 2.88
C HIS A 842 -22.67 -22.02 1.96
N LYS A 843 -22.17 -20.90 2.48
CA LYS A 843 -21.93 -19.68 1.68
C LYS A 843 -20.46 -19.38 1.42
N PHE A 844 -19.56 -19.83 2.29
CA PHE A 844 -18.13 -19.55 2.19
C PHE A 844 -17.44 -20.42 1.15
N ASP A 845 -16.58 -19.79 0.34
CA ASP A 845 -15.73 -20.44 -0.65
C ASP A 845 -14.25 -20.15 -0.36
N PHE A 846 -13.41 -21.17 -0.51
CA PHE A 846 -11.96 -21.12 -0.29
C PHE A 846 -11.17 -21.69 -1.48
N LYS A 847 -11.81 -21.85 -2.65
CA LYS A 847 -11.16 -22.44 -3.83
C LYS A 847 -9.82 -21.77 -4.18
N GLY A 848 -9.76 -20.44 -4.12
CA GLY A 848 -8.53 -19.68 -4.41
C GLY A 848 -7.35 -20.03 -3.53
N PHE A 849 -7.58 -20.40 -2.26
CA PHE A 849 -6.55 -20.82 -1.32
C PHE A 849 -5.93 -22.17 -1.67
N LYS A 850 -6.65 -23.01 -2.42
CA LYS A 850 -6.16 -24.32 -2.89
C LYS A 850 -5.47 -24.23 -4.25
N THR A 851 -5.83 -23.25 -5.08
CA THR A 851 -5.26 -23.06 -6.41
C THR A 851 -4.09 -22.09 -6.45
N ALA A 852 -3.93 -21.25 -5.43
CA ALA A 852 -2.82 -20.33 -5.29
C ALA A 852 -1.49 -21.09 -5.23
N LYS A 853 -0.60 -20.84 -6.19
CA LYS A 853 0.78 -21.34 -6.18
C LYS A 853 1.65 -20.56 -5.20
N TYR A 854 1.35 -19.27 -5.05
CA TYR A 854 1.96 -18.37 -4.09
C TYR A 854 0.89 -17.77 -3.18
N MET A 855 1.10 -17.91 -1.87
CA MET A 855 0.29 -17.30 -0.83
C MET A 855 1.11 -16.17 -0.20
N ASP A 856 0.83 -14.93 -0.61
CA ASP A 856 1.49 -13.76 -0.04
C ASP A 856 1.07 -13.52 1.43
N PRO A 857 1.78 -12.68 2.19
CA PRO A 857 1.48 -12.42 3.59
C PRO A 857 0.03 -12.02 3.89
N GLU A 858 -0.62 -11.22 3.04
CA GLU A 858 -2.03 -10.83 3.28
C GLU A 858 -2.98 -12.01 3.04
N SER A 859 -2.73 -12.82 2.02
CA SER A 859 -3.48 -14.07 1.82
C SER A 859 -3.30 -15.04 2.99
N ARG A 860 -2.10 -15.12 3.58
CA ARG A 860 -1.85 -15.93 4.79
C ARG A 860 -2.60 -15.37 6.01
N ARG A 861 -2.61 -14.05 6.23
CA ARG A 861 -3.40 -13.37 7.28
C ARG A 861 -4.89 -13.71 7.19
N VAL A 862 -5.42 -13.75 5.98
CA VAL A 862 -6.82 -14.11 5.74
C VAL A 862 -7.10 -15.58 6.06
N ALA A 863 -6.19 -16.49 5.67
CA ALA A 863 -6.29 -17.90 6.03
C ALA A 863 -6.28 -18.08 7.56
N GLN A 864 -5.42 -17.36 8.28
CA GLN A 864 -5.40 -17.36 9.76
C GLN A 864 -6.73 -16.85 10.35
N SER A 865 -7.25 -15.73 9.85
CA SER A 865 -8.53 -15.18 10.32
C SER A 865 -9.70 -16.14 10.09
N SER A 866 -9.64 -16.91 9.00
CA SER A 866 -10.59 -17.98 8.71
C SER A 866 -10.49 -19.11 9.73
N TRP A 867 -9.29 -19.57 10.06
CA TRP A 867 -9.10 -20.56 11.10
C TRP A 867 -9.68 -20.12 12.45
N THR A 868 -9.46 -18.86 12.85
CA THR A 868 -10.01 -18.30 14.09
C THR A 868 -11.54 -18.33 14.11
N ALA A 869 -12.20 -17.95 13.00
CA ALA A 869 -13.66 -17.99 12.90
C ALA A 869 -14.22 -19.43 13.02
N TYR A 870 -13.62 -20.40 12.31
CA TYR A 870 -14.04 -21.80 12.36
C TYR A 870 -13.80 -22.43 13.74
N ASN A 871 -12.67 -22.13 14.39
CA ASN A 871 -12.36 -22.63 15.72
C ASN A 871 -13.34 -22.08 16.76
N SER A 872 -13.60 -20.77 16.75
CA SER A 872 -14.52 -20.12 17.67
C SER A 872 -15.94 -20.70 17.56
N LEU A 873 -16.43 -20.90 16.33
CA LEU A 873 -17.73 -21.55 16.12
C LEU A 873 -17.73 -23.01 16.61
N THR A 874 -16.68 -23.78 16.32
CA THR A 874 -16.60 -25.18 16.74
C THR A 874 -16.65 -25.30 18.27
N THR A 875 -15.85 -24.49 18.97
CA THR A 875 -15.82 -24.46 20.43
C THR A 875 -17.18 -24.09 21.00
N ASN A 876 -17.85 -23.07 20.46
CA ASN A 876 -19.17 -22.67 20.93
C ASN A 876 -20.24 -23.74 20.66
N LEU A 877 -20.21 -24.42 19.50
CA LEU A 877 -21.14 -25.51 19.22
C LEU A 877 -20.94 -26.71 20.16
N VAL A 878 -19.70 -27.00 20.57
CA VAL A 878 -19.42 -28.01 21.61
C VAL A 878 -19.99 -27.58 22.94
N MET A 879 -19.77 -26.33 23.37
CA MET A 879 -20.32 -25.77 24.61
C MET A 879 -21.86 -25.77 24.62
N GLU A 880 -22.50 -25.55 23.46
CA GLU A 880 -23.94 -25.62 23.27
C GLU A 880 -24.49 -27.06 23.19
N GLY A 881 -23.63 -28.08 23.21
CA GLY A 881 -24.02 -29.49 23.07
C GLY A 881 -24.40 -29.91 21.64
N LYS A 882 -24.15 -29.06 20.63
CA LYS A 882 -24.46 -29.30 19.21
C LYS A 882 -23.33 -30.07 18.50
N MET A 883 -23.05 -31.27 19.00
CA MET A 883 -21.87 -32.07 18.61
C MET A 883 -21.78 -32.37 17.11
N ASP A 884 -22.90 -32.69 16.43
CA ASP A 884 -22.87 -33.00 15.00
C ASP A 884 -22.51 -31.79 14.13
N LYS A 885 -23.06 -30.61 14.46
CA LYS A 885 -22.69 -29.36 13.78
C LYS A 885 -21.22 -29.02 14.02
N ALA A 886 -20.75 -29.17 15.27
CA ALA A 886 -19.35 -28.94 15.62
C ALA A 886 -18.40 -29.87 14.83
N ARG A 887 -18.73 -31.16 14.71
CA ARG A 887 -17.96 -32.10 13.89
C ARG A 887 -17.95 -31.71 12.41
N ASN A 888 -19.12 -31.40 11.85
CA ASN A 888 -19.23 -31.06 10.43
C ASN A 888 -18.41 -29.82 10.05
N ILE A 889 -18.46 -28.78 10.89
CA ILE A 889 -17.74 -27.54 10.60
C ILE A 889 -16.22 -27.70 10.76
N LEU A 890 -15.78 -28.47 11.77
CA LEU A 890 -14.38 -28.82 11.96
C LEU A 890 -13.82 -29.62 10.77
N VAL A 891 -14.56 -30.62 10.29
CA VAL A 891 -14.15 -31.41 9.12
C VAL A 891 -14.06 -30.52 7.88
N LYS A 892 -15.00 -29.59 7.70
CA LYS A 892 -14.97 -28.64 6.59
C LYS A 892 -13.75 -27.71 6.68
N SER A 893 -13.42 -27.16 7.84
CA SER A 893 -12.28 -26.23 7.97
C SER A 893 -10.96 -26.88 7.57
N VAL A 894 -10.69 -28.10 8.07
CA VAL A 894 -9.49 -28.89 7.77
C VAL A 894 -9.39 -29.27 6.30
N LYS A 895 -10.54 -29.47 5.64
CA LYS A 895 -10.58 -29.75 4.20
C LYS A 895 -10.37 -28.50 3.34
N ASP A 896 -10.91 -27.36 3.76
CA ASP A 896 -11.06 -26.18 2.91
C ASP A 896 -9.98 -25.12 3.08
N ILE A 897 -9.44 -24.97 4.30
CA ILE A 897 -8.42 -23.96 4.60
C ILE A 897 -7.04 -24.64 4.60
N PRO A 898 -6.02 -24.04 3.96
CA PRO A 898 -4.67 -24.60 3.97
C PRO A 898 -4.15 -24.81 5.40
N LEU A 899 -3.53 -25.98 5.60
CA LEU A 899 -2.92 -26.32 6.89
C LEU A 899 -1.45 -25.88 6.98
N LYS A 900 -0.77 -25.50 5.89
CA LYS A 900 0.66 -25.12 5.90
C LYS A 900 0.94 -24.02 6.94
N SER A 901 1.94 -24.22 7.79
CA SER A 901 2.44 -23.20 8.72
C SER A 901 3.56 -22.41 8.06
N TYR A 902 3.48 -21.10 8.15
CA TYR A 902 4.48 -20.15 7.67
C TYR A 902 5.24 -19.49 8.83
N SER A 903 4.67 -19.51 10.04
CA SER A 903 5.18 -18.86 11.24
C SER A 903 4.80 -19.63 12.51
N ILE A 904 5.45 -19.30 13.63
CA ILE A 904 5.06 -19.82 14.94
C ILE A 904 3.64 -19.36 15.32
N ASP A 905 3.20 -18.18 14.87
CA ASP A 905 1.85 -17.67 15.14
C ASP A 905 0.75 -18.59 14.60
N ASP A 906 0.99 -19.26 13.46
CA ASP A 906 0.05 -20.22 12.87
C ASP A 906 -0.26 -21.40 13.82
N SER A 907 0.65 -21.70 14.77
CA SER A 907 0.48 -22.81 15.70
C SER A 907 -0.64 -22.58 16.73
N ILE A 908 -1.06 -21.33 17.00
CA ILE A 908 -2.18 -21.02 17.90
C ILE A 908 -3.48 -21.60 17.34
N ASN A 909 -3.76 -21.27 16.08
CA ASN A 909 -4.98 -21.71 15.41
C ASN A 909 -4.98 -23.24 15.27
N ARG A 910 -3.85 -23.85 14.95
CA ARG A 910 -3.73 -25.32 14.92
C ARG A 910 -3.97 -25.95 16.29
N PHE A 911 -3.44 -25.35 17.36
CA PHE A 911 -3.67 -25.81 18.73
C PHE A 911 -5.16 -25.78 19.10
N GLN A 912 -5.88 -24.70 18.80
CA GLN A 912 -7.32 -24.63 19.00
C GLN A 912 -8.07 -25.69 18.19
N THR A 913 -7.67 -25.92 16.93
CA THR A 913 -8.23 -26.99 16.09
C THR A 913 -8.01 -28.36 16.73
N ILE A 914 -6.82 -28.63 17.27
CA ILE A 914 -6.48 -29.87 17.98
C ILE A 914 -7.36 -30.06 19.22
N GLN A 915 -7.55 -29.01 20.03
CA GLN A 915 -8.44 -29.07 21.20
C GLN A 915 -9.88 -29.43 20.78
N ASN A 916 -10.38 -28.78 19.73
CA ASN A 916 -11.70 -29.07 19.18
C ASN A 916 -11.81 -30.52 18.65
N MET A 917 -10.77 -31.05 17.99
CA MET A 917 -10.74 -32.45 17.55
C MET A 917 -10.81 -33.42 18.73
N TYR A 918 -10.03 -33.20 19.80
CA TYR A 918 -10.08 -34.04 21.00
C TYR A 918 -11.45 -33.94 21.70
N ALA A 919 -12.02 -32.74 21.81
CA ALA A 919 -13.34 -32.54 22.39
C ALA A 919 -14.46 -33.29 21.64
N LEU A 920 -14.30 -33.46 20.32
CA LEU A 920 -15.23 -34.19 19.45
C LEU A 920 -14.90 -35.68 19.27
N ASN A 921 -13.90 -36.17 20.00
CA ASN A 921 -13.40 -37.55 19.97
C ASN A 921 -12.78 -37.99 18.62
N GLU A 922 -12.24 -37.04 17.84
CA GLU A 922 -11.51 -37.27 16.58
C GLU A 922 -10.03 -37.61 16.85
N ILE A 923 -9.78 -38.59 17.72
CA ILE A 923 -8.45 -38.84 18.35
C ILE A 923 -7.33 -39.05 17.33
N LYS A 924 -7.56 -39.82 16.26
CA LYS A 924 -6.52 -40.10 15.25
C LYS A 924 -6.08 -38.84 14.51
N ALA A 925 -7.04 -38.01 14.10
CA ALA A 925 -6.76 -36.74 13.43
C ALA A 925 -6.08 -35.75 14.38
N ALA A 926 -6.56 -35.67 15.63
CA ALA A 926 -5.96 -34.84 16.67
C ALA A 926 -4.48 -35.20 16.92
N ASN A 927 -4.16 -36.49 17.04
CA ASN A 927 -2.80 -36.98 17.22
C ASN A 927 -1.88 -36.63 16.03
N SER A 928 -2.39 -36.76 14.79
CA SER A 928 -1.63 -36.41 13.58
C SER A 928 -1.27 -34.93 13.56
N LEU A 929 -2.27 -34.06 13.69
CA LEU A 929 -2.08 -32.62 13.66
C LEU A 929 -1.24 -32.13 14.85
N THR A 930 -1.37 -32.77 16.02
CA THR A 930 -0.50 -32.52 17.18
C THR A 930 0.95 -32.84 16.87
N ASN A 931 1.24 -34.01 16.31
CA ASN A 931 2.60 -34.37 15.95
C ASN A 931 3.17 -33.44 14.86
N GLU A 932 2.39 -33.09 13.84
CA GLU A 932 2.81 -32.13 12.80
C GLU A 932 3.12 -30.73 13.38
N THR A 933 2.27 -30.25 14.29
CA THR A 933 2.48 -28.96 14.97
C THR A 933 3.68 -29.01 15.89
N PHE A 934 3.85 -30.11 16.64
CA PHE A 934 5.03 -30.35 17.45
C PHE A 934 6.31 -30.36 16.62
N GLU A 935 6.35 -31.09 15.50
CA GLU A 935 7.57 -31.17 14.66
C GLU A 935 7.94 -29.83 14.04
N PHE A 936 6.95 -29.02 13.64
CA PHE A 936 7.17 -27.65 13.20
C PHE A 936 7.79 -26.81 14.33
N LEU A 937 7.12 -26.70 15.48
CA LEU A 937 7.60 -25.91 16.62
C LEU A 937 8.94 -26.39 17.15
N ASN A 938 9.18 -27.70 17.15
CA ASN A 938 10.47 -28.29 17.54
C ASN A 938 11.60 -27.77 16.66
N LYS A 939 11.41 -27.72 15.33
CA LYS A 939 12.41 -27.17 14.39
C LYS A 939 12.60 -25.67 14.56
N GLU A 940 11.52 -24.91 14.65
CA GLU A 940 11.56 -23.45 14.84
C GLU A 940 12.28 -23.08 16.15
N LEU A 941 11.87 -23.66 17.28
CA LEU A 941 12.43 -23.34 18.59
C LEU A 941 13.83 -23.92 18.78
N THR A 942 14.14 -25.09 18.20
CA THR A 942 15.53 -25.61 18.22
C THR A 942 16.46 -24.70 17.40
N TYR A 943 15.98 -24.14 16.29
CA TYR A 943 16.74 -23.14 15.55
C TYR A 943 17.00 -21.89 16.41
N ILE A 944 15.96 -21.32 17.02
CA ILE A 944 16.09 -20.15 17.89
C ILE A 944 17.05 -20.44 19.06
N ALA A 945 16.94 -21.62 19.68
CA ALA A 945 17.83 -22.08 20.75
C ALA A 945 19.31 -22.21 20.33
N SER A 946 19.58 -22.37 19.03
CA SER A 946 20.93 -22.44 18.45
C SER A 946 21.56 -21.06 18.20
N LEU A 947 20.78 -19.98 18.32
CA LEU A 947 21.29 -18.62 18.22
C LEU A 947 22.05 -18.22 19.49
N GLU A 948 22.87 -17.18 19.37
CA GLU A 948 23.52 -16.54 20.50
C GLU A 948 22.48 -15.96 21.47
N PRO A 949 22.67 -16.04 22.80
CA PRO A 949 21.68 -15.59 23.79
C PRO A 949 21.22 -14.15 23.61
N GLU A 950 22.09 -13.24 23.16
CA GLU A 950 21.74 -11.83 22.92
C GLU A 950 20.66 -11.66 21.85
N ARG A 951 20.51 -12.65 20.95
CA ARG A 951 19.51 -12.64 19.88
C ARG A 951 18.15 -13.18 20.34
N PHE A 952 18.05 -13.85 21.49
CA PHE A 952 16.77 -14.36 22.00
C PHE A 952 15.75 -13.25 22.20
N ASN A 953 16.20 -12.04 22.56
CA ASN A 953 15.33 -10.87 22.72
C ASN A 953 14.54 -10.55 21.45
N ALA A 954 15.12 -10.76 20.26
CA ALA A 954 14.44 -10.53 18.99
C ALA A 954 13.33 -11.56 18.72
N TYR A 955 13.41 -12.75 19.34
CA TYR A 955 12.47 -13.86 19.19
C TYR A 955 11.62 -14.07 20.43
N ILE A 956 11.58 -13.12 21.39
CA ILE A 956 10.92 -13.37 22.67
C ILE A 956 9.43 -13.66 22.54
N ARG A 957 8.76 -13.04 21.55
CA ARG A 957 7.36 -13.32 21.24
C ARG A 957 7.20 -14.75 20.71
N ASP A 958 8.01 -15.11 19.73
CA ASP A 958 8.03 -16.43 19.10
C ASP A 958 8.33 -17.54 20.10
N ILE A 959 9.32 -17.33 20.98
CA ILE A 959 9.66 -18.27 22.06
C ILE A 959 8.48 -18.41 23.01
N LYS A 960 7.92 -17.32 23.53
CA LYS A 960 6.78 -17.35 24.45
C LYS A 960 5.61 -18.09 23.83
N LEU A 961 5.33 -17.82 22.57
CA LEU A 961 4.19 -18.42 21.89
C LEU A 961 4.40 -19.91 21.59
N GLY A 962 5.55 -20.27 21.02
CA GLY A 962 5.89 -21.65 20.73
C GLY A 962 5.92 -22.50 22.00
N MET A 963 6.50 -21.97 23.09
CA MET A 963 6.51 -22.64 24.39
C MET A 963 5.12 -22.76 25.01
N TYR A 964 4.27 -21.73 24.88
CA TYR A 964 2.87 -21.79 25.29
C TYR A 964 2.12 -22.91 24.55
N VAL A 965 2.27 -22.99 23.24
CA VAL A 965 1.61 -24.04 22.44
C VAL A 965 2.16 -25.43 22.80
N LEU A 966 3.48 -25.61 22.93
CA LEU A 966 4.08 -26.89 23.33
C LEU A 966 3.58 -27.36 24.71
N SER A 967 3.58 -26.47 25.70
CA SER A 967 3.09 -26.77 27.05
C SER A 967 1.62 -27.23 27.02
N ASN A 968 0.80 -26.53 26.23
CA ASN A 968 -0.61 -26.88 26.12
C ASN A 968 -0.87 -28.15 25.30
N LEU A 969 -0.07 -28.44 24.27
CA LEU A 969 -0.13 -29.72 23.56
C LEU A 969 0.23 -30.88 24.49
N HIS A 970 1.24 -30.72 25.35
CA HIS A 970 1.59 -31.71 26.38
C HIS A 970 0.41 -31.96 27.34
N ARG A 971 -0.19 -30.88 27.88
CA ARG A 971 -1.34 -30.97 28.80
C ARG A 971 -2.57 -31.61 28.16
N VAL A 972 -2.89 -31.24 26.92
CA VAL A 972 -4.06 -31.79 26.20
C VAL A 972 -3.84 -33.27 25.88
N THR A 973 -2.67 -33.65 25.38
CA THR A 973 -2.36 -35.07 25.10
C THR A 973 -2.35 -35.92 26.36
N GLU A 974 -1.87 -35.39 27.50
CA GLU A 974 -1.95 -36.04 28.80
C GLU A 974 -3.41 -36.23 29.25
N GLY A 975 -4.22 -35.18 29.21
CA GLY A 975 -5.64 -35.23 29.61
C GLY A 975 -6.46 -36.24 28.81
N TYR A 976 -6.12 -36.45 27.53
CA TYR A 976 -6.73 -37.46 26.65
C TYR A 976 -5.97 -38.79 26.60
N LYS A 977 -5.03 -39.03 27.53
CA LYS A 977 -4.28 -40.29 27.70
C LYS A 977 -3.46 -40.73 26.47
N GLN A 978 -2.93 -39.78 25.70
CA GLN A 978 -2.04 -40.03 24.57
C GLN A 978 -0.58 -40.08 25.04
N THR A 979 -0.25 -41.06 25.90
CA THR A 979 0.98 -41.10 26.70
C THR A 979 2.27 -40.99 25.90
N GLU A 980 2.39 -41.69 24.77
CA GLU A 980 3.60 -41.65 23.94
C GLU A 980 3.86 -40.23 23.39
N LEU A 981 2.82 -39.61 22.83
CA LEU A 981 2.90 -38.27 22.26
C LEU A 981 3.13 -37.22 23.35
N SER A 982 2.42 -37.35 24.48
CA SER A 982 2.59 -36.46 25.64
C SER A 982 4.02 -36.51 26.19
N ASN A 983 4.59 -37.70 26.38
CA ASN A 983 5.97 -37.87 26.85
C ASN A 983 7.00 -37.28 25.87
N LYS A 984 6.79 -37.48 24.57
CA LYS A 984 7.64 -36.91 23.51
C LYS A 984 7.66 -35.38 23.57
N ILE A 985 6.48 -34.76 23.66
CA ILE A 985 6.33 -33.30 23.71
C ILE A 985 6.90 -32.75 25.02
N GLY A 986 6.54 -33.36 26.16
CA GLY A 986 7.00 -32.94 27.48
C GLY A 986 8.52 -32.95 27.60
N LYS A 987 9.19 -34.03 27.14
CA LYS A 987 10.66 -34.09 27.13
C LYS A 987 11.30 -32.94 26.37
N LYS A 988 10.76 -32.61 25.19
CA LYS A 988 11.31 -31.52 24.37
C LYS A 988 10.99 -30.14 24.94
N TYR A 989 9.81 -29.97 25.55
CA TYR A 989 9.44 -28.76 26.26
C TYR A 989 10.43 -28.46 27.39
N GLU A 990 10.75 -29.45 28.23
CA GLU A 990 11.74 -29.29 29.31
C GLU A 990 13.14 -28.96 28.78
N GLU A 991 13.57 -29.61 27.69
CA GLU A 991 14.86 -29.33 27.03
C GLU A 991 14.95 -27.87 26.55
N LEU A 992 13.90 -27.36 25.89
CA LEU A 992 13.85 -25.98 25.39
C LEU A 992 13.69 -24.98 26.54
N LEU A 993 12.88 -25.30 27.55
CA LEU A 993 12.71 -24.47 28.73
C LEU A 993 14.04 -24.26 29.45
N ALA A 994 14.82 -25.33 29.63
CA ALA A 994 16.16 -25.25 30.24
C ALA A 994 17.15 -24.41 29.43
N ARG A 995 16.94 -24.26 28.11
CA ARG A 995 17.79 -23.45 27.23
C ARG A 995 17.39 -21.97 27.19
N PHE A 996 16.10 -21.67 27.34
CA PHE A 996 15.57 -20.31 27.32
C PHE A 996 15.45 -19.66 28.70
N SER A 997 15.59 -20.45 29.77
CA SER A 997 15.74 -19.97 31.16
C SER A 997 17.18 -19.55 31.43
#